data_AF-A0A8C1G4N7-F1
#
_entry.id   AF-A0A8C1G4N7-F1
#
_cell.length_a   1.000
_cell.length_b   1.000
_cell.length_c   1.000
_cell.angle_alpha   90.00
_cell.angle_beta   90.00
_cell.angle_gamma   90.00
#
_symmetry.space_group_name_H-M   'P 1'
#
loop_
_entity.id
_entity.type
_entity.pdbx_description
1 polymer ?
#
loop_
_entity_poly.entity_id
_entity_poly.type
_entity_poly.pdbx_seq_one_letter_code
_entity_poly.pdbx_strand_id
1 'polypeptide(L)'
;MAEATVNSWTADASSPGQTTNGHPFQRMELRDAETEDSGEESRRKQDTLAVPTDRSHYETNVQPSISDADASGFGLLHTSRRYVKLVNFQEEVRAHRDLDGFLAQASILLDERASSLDEVLRRMLEHVTTDGQGSCNAAEVMHALFTDAGGQEANVHLLTETIQGVTATATGVRYQQSWLCVLCNVKSLQRRCVCVSRLERPQNWGVNCCEVRYVILILAPPRTKSTKTAIELGRTFATLFSDISFRQKLLETKTQEDFKQELVIQRQRLSTAIQKSSLEEETDPHSNKPLKVKDFLRAGRGIYEDLCRRLPLYLSDFTDGILDANRSLLKYTTTAIFLYIAILLPAIAFGSLNDESTRGEIDVQKTIIGQCIGGVIYSLFAGSPLVIPLTTAPLAIFISVIRGICDDYDLDFPAFYACIGLWNSLFLILGGIFNVSLFMKLFKRSTEEVIALFISIAFVGDALKGTIKIFHKYYHGLTLVNGSTEELHGLGVILHQGLNGTENGGVSLPASMVLCTRERPILCLLLMLGTLWLGYALFLIKRSPFLHAKVREVVSDCALPISVVIFSFVGSYLFIDIQLPVFNYQNEALFKVAAFDQLTGMNVLSACGLGFLLALLIFIDQNIVVSLTNAPENRLLKGTAYHWDLMLSGFINILMSVLGLPWMHAAFPHSTLHVRQLARVEQRVEGGHLYETIVSVKETRLTSLAANILIGLSVFLLPVPLQWIPKPVLYGLFLYIALTSVDGNQMCDRMALLLKEQTSYPPTHYIRRVPQRKVHYFTGLQMVQLIILCAFGMYPLPYMKMIFPLLMIMLIPIRNYLLPRIIEAKYLDIIDSQHK
;
A
#
# COMPACT_ATOMS: atom_id res chain seq x y z
N MET A 1 8.70 -15.19 7.67
CA MET A 1 9.54 -15.68 8.78
C MET A 1 10.83 -14.89 8.83
N ALA A 2 11.33 -14.59 10.01
CA ALA A 2 12.68 -14.08 10.24
C ALA A 2 13.30 -14.97 11.31
N GLU A 3 14.30 -15.76 10.92
CA GLU A 3 14.85 -16.86 11.72
C GLU A 3 16.33 -16.57 12.01
N ALA A 4 16.95 -17.24 12.98
CA ALA A 4 18.34 -16.92 13.33
C ALA A 4 19.20 -18.15 13.58
N THR A 5 20.51 -18.05 13.34
CA THR A 5 21.41 -19.21 13.32
C THR A 5 22.62 -19.09 14.24
N VAL A 6 23.04 -20.20 14.87
CA VAL A 6 24.17 -20.30 15.84
C VAL A 6 24.96 -21.62 15.65
N ASN A 7 26.20 -21.68 16.14
CA ASN A 7 27.17 -22.76 15.90
C ASN A 7 27.69 -23.40 17.21
N SER A 8 27.93 -24.72 17.24
CA SER A 8 28.81 -25.45 18.20
C SER A 8 28.82 -26.97 17.90
N TRP A 9 29.83 -27.72 18.38
CA TRP A 9 30.18 -29.09 17.91
C TRP A 9 30.55 -30.11 19.00
N THR A 10 30.22 -31.38 18.75
CA THR A 10 30.82 -32.63 19.30
C THR A 10 30.59 -33.79 18.30
N ALA A 11 31.51 -34.75 18.20
CA ALA A 11 31.44 -35.94 17.32
C ALA A 11 30.85 -37.18 18.08
N ASP A 12 30.63 -38.39 17.54
CA ASP A 12 31.02 -39.10 16.27
C ASP A 12 30.04 -40.32 16.04
N ALA A 13 30.09 -41.29 15.10
CA ALA A 13 30.98 -41.66 13.97
C ALA A 13 30.28 -42.56 12.89
N SER A 14 30.93 -42.74 11.74
CA SER A 14 30.94 -43.89 10.78
C SER A 14 29.66 -44.70 10.41
N SER A 15 29.07 -44.37 9.23
CA SER A 15 28.87 -45.17 7.97
C SER A 15 28.80 -46.72 7.96
N PRO A 16 28.23 -47.40 6.91
CA PRO A 16 27.70 -46.94 5.60
C PRO A 16 26.20 -47.31 5.34
N GLY A 17 25.43 -46.77 4.36
CA GLY A 17 25.44 -47.00 2.88
C GLY A 17 24.38 -48.06 2.47
N GLN A 18 23.60 -47.99 1.37
CA GLN A 18 23.52 -47.06 0.22
C GLN A 18 22.20 -47.26 -0.59
N THR A 19 21.52 -46.20 -1.07
CA THR A 19 20.53 -46.15 -2.22
C THR A 19 19.24 -47.04 -2.16
N THR A 20 18.11 -46.79 -2.85
CA THR A 20 17.78 -46.03 -4.10
C THR A 20 16.39 -45.34 -4.06
N ASN A 21 16.25 -44.30 -4.90
CA ASN A 21 15.08 -43.84 -5.66
C ASN A 21 13.62 -43.98 -5.16
N GLY A 22 12.99 -42.81 -4.97
CA GLY A 22 11.54 -42.63 -5.08
C GLY A 22 11.09 -41.24 -4.61
N HIS A 23 10.65 -40.35 -5.52
CA HIS A 23 10.18 -39.01 -5.16
C HIS A 23 8.65 -38.85 -5.28
N PRO A 24 7.87 -39.18 -4.23
CA PRO A 24 6.61 -38.53 -3.92
C PRO A 24 6.85 -37.34 -2.98
N PHE A 25 6.12 -36.24 -3.18
CA PHE A 25 6.19 -35.06 -2.31
C PHE A 25 5.33 -35.26 -1.06
N GLN A 26 5.79 -36.07 -0.11
CA GLN A 26 4.96 -36.50 1.03
C GLN A 26 4.99 -35.47 2.18
N ARG A 27 3.80 -34.90 2.46
CA ARG A 27 3.51 -34.07 3.63
C ARG A 27 3.81 -34.88 4.90
N MET A 28 4.79 -34.46 5.70
CA MET A 28 5.02 -35.03 7.02
C MET A 28 4.18 -34.29 8.06
N GLU A 29 3.33 -35.04 8.76
CA GLU A 29 2.44 -34.53 9.81
C GLU A 29 3.19 -34.40 11.15
N LEU A 30 2.63 -33.64 12.08
CA LEU A 30 3.16 -33.61 13.45
C LEU A 30 2.93 -34.97 14.11
N ARG A 31 3.96 -35.45 14.81
CA ARG A 31 3.80 -36.35 15.94
C ARG A 31 4.63 -35.80 17.10
N ASP A 32 3.92 -35.42 18.15
CA ASP A 32 4.51 -35.13 19.44
C ASP A 32 5.10 -36.42 20.03
N ALA A 33 6.19 -36.27 20.76
CA ALA A 33 6.88 -37.36 21.44
C ALA A 33 7.24 -36.89 22.86
N GLU A 34 6.30 -37.05 23.78
CA GLU A 34 6.58 -37.01 25.21
C GLU A 34 7.61 -38.09 25.55
N THR A 35 8.49 -37.84 26.52
CA THR A 35 9.52 -38.78 26.94
C THR A 35 9.46 -38.97 28.45
N GLU A 36 8.69 -39.96 28.89
CA GLU A 36 8.81 -40.51 30.25
C GLU A 36 9.91 -41.58 30.32
N ASP A 37 10.26 -41.99 31.53
CA ASP A 37 11.55 -42.60 31.88
C ASP A 37 11.38 -44.00 32.51
N SER A 38 12.02 -45.04 31.94
CA SER A 38 12.27 -46.32 32.65
C SER A 38 13.18 -47.32 31.90
N GLY A 39 14.06 -48.00 32.65
CA GLY A 39 14.07 -49.47 32.75
C GLY A 39 14.83 -50.34 31.72
N GLU A 40 16.13 -50.54 31.98
CA GLU A 40 16.94 -51.80 31.96
C GLU A 40 16.69 -53.03 31.03
N GLU A 41 17.84 -53.70 30.73
CA GLU A 41 18.06 -55.15 30.59
C GLU A 41 17.76 -55.98 29.29
N SER A 42 18.88 -56.35 28.62
CA SER A 42 19.30 -57.74 28.29
C SER A 42 19.02 -58.46 26.93
N ARG A 43 20.13 -58.89 26.30
CA ARG A 43 20.41 -60.17 25.57
C ARG A 43 19.91 -60.47 24.12
N ARG A 44 20.88 -60.35 23.19
CA ARG A 44 21.44 -61.40 22.27
C ARG A 44 20.59 -62.10 21.17
N LYS A 45 21.16 -62.05 19.94
CA LYS A 45 21.31 -63.15 18.91
C LYS A 45 20.06 -63.58 18.09
N GLN A 46 20.15 -64.13 16.85
CA GLN A 46 21.22 -64.23 15.83
C GLN A 46 20.69 -64.86 14.49
N ASP A 47 21.17 -64.38 13.32
CA ASP A 47 21.11 -64.94 11.92
C ASP A 47 19.72 -65.29 11.30
N THR A 48 19.47 -65.50 9.97
CA THR A 48 20.34 -65.66 8.78
C THR A 48 19.64 -65.29 7.43
N LEU A 49 20.43 -64.90 6.41
CA LEU A 49 20.29 -65.14 4.94
C LEU A 49 19.08 -64.64 4.08
N ALA A 50 19.33 -63.76 3.09
CA ALA A 50 18.99 -63.90 1.64
C ALA A 50 19.46 -62.68 0.78
N VAL A 51 19.67 -62.87 -0.54
CA VAL A 51 20.30 -61.98 -1.57
C VAL A 51 19.71 -62.37 -2.96
N PRO A 52 19.68 -61.59 -4.09
CA PRO A 52 20.24 -60.27 -4.50
C PRO A 52 19.11 -59.23 -4.90
N THR A 53 19.22 -58.12 -5.67
CA THR A 53 20.08 -57.76 -6.84
C THR A 53 20.14 -56.25 -7.19
N ASP A 54 21.34 -55.83 -7.61
CA ASP A 54 21.75 -54.76 -8.57
C ASP A 54 21.18 -53.31 -8.61
N ARG A 55 22.16 -52.38 -8.47
CA ARG A 55 22.44 -51.18 -9.30
C ARG A 55 21.62 -49.88 -9.20
N SER A 56 22.31 -48.92 -8.55
CA SER A 56 22.91 -47.71 -9.17
C SER A 56 22.23 -46.36 -8.95
N HIS A 57 23.04 -45.37 -8.56
CA HIS A 57 22.86 -43.96 -8.88
C HIS A 57 24.21 -43.24 -8.94
N TYR A 58 24.28 -42.13 -9.68
CA TYR A 58 25.54 -41.40 -9.96
C TYR A 58 25.94 -40.44 -8.82
N GLU A 59 27.24 -40.42 -8.52
CA GLU A 59 27.92 -39.28 -7.90
C GLU A 59 28.70 -38.49 -8.97
N THR A 60 29.01 -37.21 -8.72
CA THR A 60 29.95 -36.43 -9.53
C THR A 60 31.10 -35.98 -8.64
N ASN A 61 32.11 -36.86 -8.51
CA ASN A 61 33.34 -36.54 -7.79
C ASN A 61 34.17 -35.50 -8.57
N VAL A 62 34.60 -34.45 -7.88
CA VAL A 62 35.73 -33.61 -8.30
C VAL A 62 36.85 -33.88 -7.31
N GLN A 63 37.90 -34.52 -7.80
CA GLN A 63 38.95 -35.09 -6.98
C GLN A 63 40.15 -34.11 -6.92
N PRO A 64 40.60 -33.67 -5.73
CA PRO A 64 41.83 -32.89 -5.63
C PRO A 64 43.04 -33.80 -5.85
N SER A 65 44.07 -33.29 -6.51
CA SER A 65 45.33 -34.00 -6.70
C SER A 65 46.51 -33.04 -6.74
N ILE A 66 47.70 -33.61 -6.53
CA ILE A 66 49.02 -32.98 -6.50
C ILE A 66 49.30 -32.17 -5.23
N SER A 67 50.42 -32.54 -4.61
CA SER A 67 51.07 -31.89 -3.50
C SER A 67 52.05 -30.83 -4.00
N ASP A 68 52.12 -29.69 -3.32
CA ASP A 68 53.36 -28.92 -3.23
C ASP A 68 53.58 -28.49 -1.78
N ALA A 69 54.85 -28.49 -1.37
CA ALA A 69 55.26 -28.23 0.01
C ALA A 69 56.04 -26.91 0.08
N ASP A 70 55.31 -25.79 0.06
CA ASP A 70 55.85 -24.50 0.50
C ASP A 70 54.77 -23.60 1.10
N ALA A 71 55.15 -22.73 2.04
CA ALA A 71 54.24 -22.23 3.06
C ALA A 71 53.50 -20.92 2.70
N SER A 72 52.18 -20.99 2.62
CA SER A 72 51.28 -19.87 2.97
C SER A 72 50.00 -20.39 3.64
N GLY A 73 49.55 -19.71 4.69
CA GLY A 73 48.63 -20.27 5.69
C GLY A 73 47.15 -20.27 5.31
N PHE A 74 46.70 -21.25 4.53
CA PHE A 74 45.27 -21.43 4.20
C PHE A 74 44.56 -22.40 5.16
N GLY A 75 44.03 -21.87 6.27
CA GLY A 75 43.18 -22.62 7.20
C GLY A 75 41.74 -22.76 6.69
N LEU A 76 41.26 -24.00 6.51
CA LEU A 76 39.85 -24.27 6.18
C LEU A 76 38.96 -24.16 7.42
N LEU A 77 38.35 -22.99 7.63
CA LEU A 77 37.41 -22.74 8.72
C LEU A 77 36.07 -23.46 8.49
N HIS A 78 35.82 -24.52 9.27
CA HIS A 78 34.54 -25.25 9.21
C HIS A 78 33.40 -24.47 9.88
N THR A 79 32.59 -23.74 9.10
CA THR A 79 31.34 -23.14 9.59
C THR A 79 30.16 -24.11 9.52
N SER A 80 29.62 -24.54 10.67
CA SER A 80 28.26 -25.10 10.72
C SER A 80 27.20 -23.98 10.75
N ARG A 81 25.91 -24.34 10.66
CA ARG A 81 24.76 -23.45 10.89
C ARG A 81 23.61 -24.27 11.47
N ARG A 82 22.94 -23.78 12.53
CA ARG A 82 21.71 -24.39 13.08
C ARG A 82 20.59 -23.36 13.18
N TYR A 83 19.36 -23.72 12.80
CA TYR A 83 18.20 -22.84 12.93
C TYR A 83 17.69 -22.77 14.37
N VAL A 84 17.42 -21.56 14.86
CA VAL A 84 16.86 -21.29 16.19
C VAL A 84 15.45 -20.73 16.03
N LYS A 85 14.47 -21.37 16.68
CA LYS A 85 13.07 -20.91 16.72
C LYS A 85 12.95 -19.60 17.53
N LEU A 86 12.01 -18.73 17.16
CA LEU A 86 11.67 -17.55 17.95
C LEU A 86 11.10 -17.95 19.34
N VAL A 87 11.22 -17.05 20.33
CA VAL A 87 10.66 -17.24 21.68
C VAL A 87 9.16 -17.01 21.68
N ASN A 88 8.39 -17.94 22.26
CA ASN A 88 6.98 -17.68 22.55
C ASN A 88 6.86 -16.88 23.86
N PHE A 89 6.72 -15.55 23.76
CA PHE A 89 6.57 -14.68 24.93
C PHE A 89 5.29 -14.91 25.76
N GLN A 90 4.32 -15.68 25.27
CA GLN A 90 3.12 -16.03 26.03
C GLN A 90 3.34 -17.27 26.92
N GLU A 91 4.04 -18.28 26.42
CA GLU A 91 4.30 -19.54 27.14
C GLU A 91 5.62 -19.49 27.94
N GLU A 92 6.65 -18.84 27.41
CA GLU A 92 7.99 -18.87 27.97
C GLU A 92 8.22 -17.80 29.05
N VAL A 93 7.81 -18.09 30.28
CA VAL A 93 8.08 -17.27 31.48
C VAL A 93 9.58 -16.93 31.67
N ARG A 94 10.48 -17.72 31.08
CA ARG A 94 11.93 -17.42 30.99
C ARG A 94 12.20 -16.08 30.32
N ALA A 95 11.54 -15.78 29.20
CA ALA A 95 11.76 -14.59 28.39
C ALA A 95 11.53 -13.29 29.18
N HIS A 96 10.49 -13.31 30.03
CA HIS A 96 10.18 -12.20 30.94
C HIS A 96 11.29 -12.02 31.97
N ARG A 97 11.69 -13.11 32.65
CA ARG A 97 12.74 -13.09 33.69
C ARG A 97 14.12 -12.71 33.17
N ASP A 98 14.49 -13.17 31.98
CA ASP A 98 15.76 -12.81 31.35
C ASP A 98 15.77 -11.32 30.93
N LEU A 99 14.62 -10.74 30.52
CA LEU A 99 14.51 -9.30 30.31
C LEU A 99 14.49 -8.50 31.62
N ASP A 100 13.77 -8.94 32.66
CA ASP A 100 13.75 -8.26 33.97
C ASP A 100 15.16 -8.24 34.60
N GLY A 101 15.90 -9.35 34.45
CA GLY A 101 17.31 -9.44 34.85
C GLY A 101 18.21 -8.48 34.07
N PHE A 102 17.98 -8.30 32.77
CA PHE A 102 18.66 -7.27 31.99
C PHE A 102 18.28 -5.86 32.46
N LEU A 103 16.99 -5.52 32.57
CA LEU A 103 16.54 -4.16 32.93
C LEU A 103 17.13 -3.66 34.26
N ALA A 104 17.31 -4.57 35.22
CA ALA A 104 17.95 -4.33 36.52
C ALA A 104 19.49 -4.19 36.47
N GLN A 105 20.15 -4.60 35.38
CA GLN A 105 21.62 -4.66 35.23
C GLN A 105 22.08 -4.17 33.83
N ALA A 106 21.31 -3.31 33.18
CA ALA A 106 21.43 -3.01 31.76
C ALA A 106 22.57 -2.04 31.46
N SER A 107 23.69 -2.55 30.94
CA SER A 107 24.67 -1.72 30.22
C SER A 107 24.15 -1.43 28.80
N ILE A 108 23.97 -0.15 28.48
CA ILE A 108 23.40 0.30 27.20
C ILE A 108 24.21 1.50 26.72
N LEU A 109 24.86 1.37 25.56
CA LEU A 109 25.60 2.44 24.91
C LEU A 109 24.74 3.04 23.78
N LEU A 110 24.58 4.36 23.80
CA LEU A 110 23.77 5.09 22.82
C LEU A 110 24.65 5.96 21.92
N ASP A 111 24.41 5.88 20.62
CA ASP A 111 25.02 6.68 19.56
C ASP A 111 26.56 6.59 19.51
N GLU A 112 27.05 5.36 19.61
CA GLU A 112 28.47 5.01 19.46
C GLU A 112 29.00 5.36 18.06
N ARG A 113 30.23 5.88 18.02
CA ARG A 113 30.88 6.44 16.82
C ARG A 113 31.97 5.55 16.21
N ALA A 114 32.33 4.47 16.90
CA ALA A 114 33.30 3.49 16.42
C ALA A 114 32.98 2.97 15.00
N SER A 115 34.03 2.82 14.18
CA SER A 115 33.93 2.40 12.78
C SER A 115 34.23 0.90 12.57
N SER A 116 35.11 0.31 13.39
CA SER A 116 35.36 -1.13 13.41
C SER A 116 34.52 -1.82 14.47
N LEU A 117 34.17 -3.08 14.21
CA LEU A 117 33.52 -3.97 15.17
C LEU A 117 34.35 -4.10 16.47
N ASP A 118 35.68 -4.18 16.34
CA ASP A 118 36.59 -4.40 17.47
C ASP A 118 36.57 -3.25 18.46
N GLU A 119 36.46 -2.01 17.97
CA GLU A 119 36.38 -0.81 18.79
C GLU A 119 35.01 -0.71 19.48
N VAL A 120 33.92 -1.11 18.81
CA VAL A 120 32.59 -1.25 19.45
C VAL A 120 32.65 -2.28 20.58
N LEU A 121 33.24 -3.46 20.33
CA LEU A 121 33.34 -4.53 21.32
C LEU A 121 34.24 -4.16 22.49
N ARG A 122 35.36 -3.47 22.28
CA ARG A 122 36.22 -2.95 23.36
C ARG A 122 35.45 -2.00 24.27
N ARG A 123 34.74 -1.01 23.70
CA ARG A 123 33.94 -0.04 24.49
C ARG A 123 32.81 -0.70 25.27
N MET A 124 32.15 -1.71 24.68
CA MET A 124 31.16 -2.54 25.38
C MET A 124 31.79 -3.30 26.57
N LEU A 125 33.00 -3.84 26.41
CA LEU A 125 33.72 -4.53 27.49
C LEU A 125 34.23 -3.57 28.57
N GLU A 126 34.79 -2.43 28.20
CA GLU A 126 35.24 -1.39 29.13
C GLU A 126 34.08 -0.90 30.03
N HIS A 127 32.95 -0.54 29.43
CA HIS A 127 31.76 -0.10 30.17
C HIS A 127 31.24 -1.18 31.14
N VAL A 128 31.23 -2.44 30.71
CA VAL A 128 30.86 -3.59 31.56
C VAL A 128 31.84 -3.80 32.73
N THR A 129 33.13 -3.50 32.56
CA THR A 129 34.10 -3.55 33.66
C THR A 129 34.01 -2.36 34.62
N THR A 130 33.67 -1.15 34.14
CA THR A 130 33.50 0.02 35.01
C THR A 130 32.26 -0.06 35.91
N ASP A 131 31.19 -0.72 35.46
CA ASP A 131 29.95 -0.91 36.23
C ASP A 131 30.07 -1.98 37.35
N GLY A 132 31.29 -2.42 37.67
CA GLY A 132 31.64 -3.08 38.93
C GLY A 132 31.28 -4.57 39.05
N GLN A 133 30.81 -5.24 37.99
CA GLN A 133 30.41 -6.65 38.04
C GLN A 133 31.54 -7.66 37.69
N GLY A 134 32.65 -7.56 38.42
CA GLY A 134 33.71 -8.58 38.49
C GLY A 134 34.93 -8.31 37.61
N SER A 135 36.04 -8.95 37.97
CA SER A 135 37.35 -8.83 37.31
C SER A 135 37.39 -9.59 35.97
N CYS A 136 36.66 -9.08 34.97
CA CYS A 136 36.65 -9.62 33.63
C CYS A 136 37.82 -9.02 32.82
N ASN A 137 38.82 -9.84 32.48
CA ASN A 137 39.94 -9.38 31.67
C ASN A 137 39.48 -9.16 30.22
N ALA A 138 39.33 -7.91 29.79
CA ALA A 138 38.84 -7.58 28.44
C ALA A 138 39.64 -8.27 27.32
N ALA A 139 40.96 -8.46 27.51
CA ALA A 139 41.81 -9.22 26.57
C ALA A 139 41.51 -10.73 26.54
N GLU A 140 41.13 -11.35 27.67
CA GLU A 140 40.69 -12.77 27.71
C GLU A 140 39.38 -12.93 26.91
N VAL A 141 38.44 -11.99 27.06
CA VAL A 141 37.18 -12.01 26.32
C VAL A 141 37.40 -11.73 24.84
N MET A 142 38.30 -10.80 24.48
CA MET A 142 38.61 -10.50 23.08
C MET A 142 39.15 -11.73 22.33
N HIS A 143 40.11 -12.46 22.89
CA HIS A 143 40.59 -13.72 22.28
C HIS A 143 39.59 -14.88 22.35
N ALA A 144 38.51 -14.78 23.13
CA ALA A 144 37.40 -15.75 23.11
C ALA A 144 36.30 -15.37 22.10
N LEU A 145 36.20 -14.10 21.73
CA LEU A 145 35.24 -13.57 20.75
C LEU A 145 35.64 -13.87 19.30
N PHE A 146 36.95 -14.03 19.03
CA PHE A 146 37.50 -14.23 17.69
C PHE A 146 38.26 -15.56 17.58
N THR A 147 38.09 -16.26 16.46
CA THR A 147 38.82 -17.49 16.16
C THR A 147 40.16 -17.17 15.50
N ASP A 148 41.17 -16.79 16.30
CA ASP A 148 42.53 -16.48 15.84
C ASP A 148 43.25 -17.72 15.30
N ALA A 149 42.95 -18.10 14.06
CA ALA A 149 43.52 -19.23 13.34
C ALA A 149 44.73 -18.83 12.47
N GLY A 150 45.73 -18.19 13.07
CA GLY A 150 46.94 -17.73 12.38
C GLY A 150 47.61 -16.54 13.07
N GLY A 151 48.83 -16.22 12.66
CA GLY A 151 49.58 -15.07 13.16
C GLY A 151 49.03 -13.71 12.68
N GLN A 152 49.69 -12.64 13.12
CA GLN A 152 49.24 -11.23 13.06
C GLN A 152 49.11 -10.60 11.65
N GLU A 153 49.05 -11.41 10.59
CA GLU A 153 49.09 -10.96 9.19
C GLU A 153 47.83 -11.37 8.38
N ALA A 154 46.93 -12.18 8.95
CA ALA A 154 45.69 -12.60 8.30
C ALA A 154 44.49 -11.72 8.70
N ASN A 155 44.06 -10.83 7.80
CA ASN A 155 42.99 -9.82 8.01
C ASN A 155 41.55 -10.38 8.14
N VAL A 156 41.33 -11.56 8.72
CA VAL A 156 40.01 -12.22 8.81
C VAL A 156 39.69 -12.63 10.25
N HIS A 157 39.44 -11.63 11.10
CA HIS A 157 38.91 -11.83 12.44
C HIS A 157 37.45 -12.33 12.37
N LEU A 158 37.25 -13.64 12.40
CA LEU A 158 35.93 -14.27 12.40
C LEU A 158 35.39 -14.45 13.83
N LEU A 159 34.12 -14.09 14.05
CA LEU A 159 33.47 -14.22 15.36
C LEU A 159 33.12 -15.69 15.68
N THR A 160 33.38 -16.12 16.93
CA THR A 160 33.21 -17.51 17.39
C THR A 160 31.75 -17.99 17.38
N GLU A 161 30.85 -17.25 18.04
CA GLU A 161 29.40 -17.53 18.07
C GLU A 161 28.61 -16.23 17.86
N THR A 162 27.74 -16.22 16.85
CA THR A 162 26.84 -15.09 16.55
C THR A 162 25.40 -15.56 16.38
N ILE A 163 24.45 -14.68 16.67
CA ILE A 163 23.06 -14.78 16.23
C ILE A 163 22.77 -13.63 15.27
N GLN A 164 22.29 -13.95 14.07
CA GLN A 164 21.86 -12.99 13.05
C GLN A 164 20.48 -13.40 12.52
N GLY A 165 19.59 -12.44 12.27
CA GLY A 165 18.35 -12.71 11.56
C GLY A 165 18.59 -13.12 10.10
N VAL A 166 17.68 -13.90 9.53
CA VAL A 166 17.72 -14.45 8.17
C VAL A 166 16.32 -14.41 7.55
N THR A 167 16.25 -14.01 6.29
CA THR A 167 15.12 -14.24 5.40
C THR A 167 15.50 -15.31 4.36
N ALA A 168 14.79 -16.44 4.37
CA ALA A 168 14.98 -17.50 3.40
C ALA A 168 14.31 -17.12 2.07
N THR A 169 15.10 -16.76 1.06
CA THR A 169 14.59 -16.48 -0.30
C THR A 169 14.78 -17.70 -1.22
N ALA A 170 14.03 -17.78 -2.31
CA ALA A 170 14.20 -18.83 -3.32
C ALA A 170 15.58 -18.81 -4.02
N THR A 171 16.36 -17.74 -3.84
CA THR A 171 17.75 -17.59 -4.30
C THR A 171 18.80 -17.82 -3.20
N GLY A 172 18.37 -18.20 -1.99
CA GLY A 172 19.25 -18.50 -0.87
C GLY A 172 18.91 -17.78 0.44
N VAL A 173 19.65 -18.15 1.47
CA VAL A 173 19.69 -17.50 2.80
C VAL A 173 20.21 -16.07 2.64
N ARG A 174 19.37 -15.06 2.94
CA ARG A 174 19.79 -13.66 3.05
C ARG A 174 19.78 -13.22 4.50
N TYR A 175 20.85 -12.56 4.94
CA TYR A 175 20.99 -12.07 6.31
C TYR A 175 20.22 -10.75 6.52
N GLN A 176 19.57 -10.62 7.68
CA GLN A 176 18.79 -9.46 8.09
C GLN A 176 19.71 -8.41 8.72
N GLN A 177 20.26 -7.57 7.85
CA GLN A 177 21.46 -6.75 8.03
C GLN A 177 21.52 -5.79 9.24
N SER A 178 20.40 -5.31 9.79
CA SER A 178 20.45 -4.17 10.73
C SER A 178 20.94 -4.48 12.17
N TRP A 179 21.14 -5.73 12.57
CA TRP A 179 21.56 -6.08 13.94
C TRP A 179 22.41 -7.34 14.01
N LEU A 180 23.33 -7.36 14.98
CA LEU A 180 24.24 -8.46 15.26
C LEU A 180 24.19 -8.78 16.77
N CYS A 181 23.96 -10.05 17.12
CA CYS A 181 24.17 -10.52 18.48
C CYS A 181 25.41 -11.41 18.52
N VAL A 182 26.30 -11.18 19.48
CA VAL A 182 27.55 -11.91 19.67
C VAL A 182 27.49 -12.62 21.01
N LEU A 183 27.81 -13.90 21.02
CA LEU A 183 27.77 -14.78 22.19
C LEU A 183 29.20 -15.10 22.62
N CYS A 184 29.50 -15.05 23.92
CA CYS A 184 30.78 -15.52 24.45
C CYS A 184 30.60 -16.24 25.80
N ASN A 185 31.23 -17.41 25.92
CA ASN A 185 31.20 -18.24 27.12
C ASN A 185 32.52 -18.06 27.91
N VAL A 186 32.51 -17.17 28.91
CA VAL A 186 33.71 -16.68 29.61
C VAL A 186 33.88 -17.38 30.96
N LYS A 187 35.06 -17.98 31.20
CA LYS A 187 35.34 -18.79 32.41
C LYS A 187 35.45 -17.96 33.69
N SER A 188 35.92 -16.72 33.59
CA SER A 188 36.12 -15.76 34.69
C SER A 188 34.84 -15.06 35.16
N LEU A 189 33.71 -15.20 34.45
CA LEU A 189 32.43 -14.59 34.78
C LEU A 189 31.69 -15.36 35.90
N GLN A 190 31.11 -14.65 36.88
CA GLN A 190 30.24 -15.26 37.90
C GLN A 190 28.73 -15.08 37.63
N ARG A 191 28.36 -14.04 36.91
CA ARG A 191 26.98 -13.72 36.50
C ARG A 191 26.96 -13.48 34.99
N ARG A 192 25.81 -13.63 34.35
CA ARG A 192 25.67 -13.25 32.94
C ARG A 192 25.71 -11.72 32.82
N CYS A 193 26.30 -11.21 31.75
CA CYS A 193 26.13 -9.81 31.35
C CYS A 193 25.50 -9.75 29.95
N VAL A 194 24.65 -8.75 29.74
CA VAL A 194 24.20 -8.36 28.39
C VAL A 194 24.47 -6.87 28.24
N CYS A 195 25.12 -6.51 27.15
CA CYS A 195 25.37 -5.12 26.76
C CYS A 195 24.74 -4.88 25.38
N VAL A 196 24.11 -3.72 25.21
CA VAL A 196 23.50 -3.33 23.92
C VAL A 196 24.07 -1.99 23.48
N SER A 197 24.68 -1.94 22.31
CA SER A 197 25.20 -0.72 21.69
C SER A 197 24.39 -0.33 20.46
N ARG A 198 24.00 0.96 20.39
CA ARG A 198 23.40 1.61 19.22
C ARG A 198 24.46 2.47 18.54
N LEU A 199 24.69 2.24 17.25
CA LEU A 199 25.65 3.00 16.43
C LEU A 199 25.00 4.28 15.89
N GLU A 200 25.71 5.42 15.86
CA GLU A 200 25.23 6.70 15.29
C GLU A 200 24.87 6.53 13.79
N ARG A 201 25.56 5.63 13.10
CA ARG A 201 25.44 5.38 11.65
C ARG A 201 25.43 3.88 11.36
N PRO A 202 24.71 3.42 10.31
CA PRO A 202 24.81 2.03 9.88
C PRO A 202 26.24 1.73 9.40
N GLN A 203 26.90 0.75 10.03
CA GLN A 203 28.23 0.30 9.63
C GLN A 203 28.15 -0.92 8.70
N ASN A 204 29.21 -1.17 7.94
CA ASN A 204 29.32 -2.34 7.07
C ASN A 204 30.62 -3.09 7.37
N TRP A 205 30.49 -4.32 7.87
CA TRP A 205 31.59 -5.16 8.30
C TRP A 205 31.69 -6.47 7.47
N GLY A 206 31.28 -6.41 6.20
CA GLY A 206 31.42 -7.50 5.23
C GLY A 206 30.10 -8.12 4.78
N VAL A 207 30.17 -9.16 3.93
CA VAL A 207 29.04 -9.69 3.14
C VAL A 207 27.83 -10.10 3.98
N ASN A 208 28.04 -10.62 5.20
CA ASN A 208 26.97 -11.03 6.12
C ASN A 208 26.54 -9.90 7.09
N CYS A 209 27.27 -8.78 7.11
CA CYS A 209 27.22 -7.72 8.14
C CYS A 209 27.16 -6.30 7.53
N CYS A 210 26.45 -6.12 6.42
CA CYS A 210 26.12 -4.78 5.91
C CYS A 210 25.11 -4.06 6.82
N GLU A 211 25.08 -2.73 6.80
CA GLU A 211 24.08 -1.86 7.46
C GLU A 211 23.75 -2.13 8.95
N VAL A 212 24.67 -2.74 9.72
CA VAL A 212 24.49 -3.01 11.14
C VAL A 212 24.33 -1.70 11.92
N ARG A 213 23.31 -1.61 12.78
CA ARG A 213 23.04 -0.46 13.68
C ARG A 213 23.01 -0.83 15.16
N TYR A 214 22.81 -2.10 15.48
CA TYR A 214 22.73 -2.62 16.84
C TYR A 214 23.71 -3.77 17.02
N VAL A 215 24.54 -3.69 18.06
CA VAL A 215 25.41 -4.78 18.52
C VAL A 215 24.94 -5.19 19.91
N ILE A 216 24.64 -6.48 20.08
CA ILE A 216 24.20 -7.08 21.34
C ILE A 216 25.29 -8.05 21.77
N LEU A 217 25.98 -7.76 22.87
CA LEU A 217 27.04 -8.63 23.42
C LEU A 217 26.47 -9.39 24.62
N ILE A 218 26.55 -10.72 24.57
CA ILE A 218 26.07 -11.61 25.64
C ILE A 218 27.25 -12.42 26.18
N LEU A 219 27.59 -12.16 27.44
CA LEU A 219 28.65 -12.85 28.17
C LEU A 219 28.02 -13.80 29.20
N ALA A 220 28.38 -15.08 29.17
CA ALA A 220 27.83 -16.09 30.07
C ALA A 220 28.91 -17.00 30.67
N PRO A 221 28.74 -17.50 31.91
CA PRO A 221 29.62 -18.51 32.49
C PRO A 221 29.37 -19.89 31.87
N PRO A 222 30.41 -20.69 31.56
CA PRO A 222 30.26 -21.99 30.88
C PRO A 222 29.68 -23.10 31.76
N ARG A 223 29.58 -22.92 33.09
CA ARG A 223 29.00 -23.90 34.02
C ARG A 223 27.60 -23.46 34.50
N THR A 224 26.60 -23.64 33.64
CA THR A 224 25.17 -23.46 33.99
C THR A 224 24.36 -24.73 33.77
N LYS A 225 23.23 -24.87 34.49
CA LYS A 225 22.21 -25.90 34.18
C LYS A 225 21.76 -25.76 32.71
N SER A 226 21.40 -26.88 32.06
CA SER A 226 21.02 -26.95 30.63
C SER A 226 20.05 -25.83 30.19
N THR A 227 19.06 -25.50 31.01
CA THR A 227 18.05 -24.45 30.78
C THR A 227 18.54 -23.00 30.93
N LYS A 228 19.87 -22.75 30.99
CA LYS A 228 20.45 -21.42 31.31
C LYS A 228 21.60 -20.94 30.40
N THR A 229 21.78 -21.53 29.23
CA THR A 229 22.85 -21.18 28.25
C THR A 229 22.78 -19.74 27.71
N ALA A 230 23.88 -19.29 27.09
CA ALA A 230 23.93 -18.01 26.37
C ALA A 230 22.97 -17.96 25.17
N ILE A 231 22.82 -19.08 24.45
CA ILE A 231 21.98 -19.20 23.25
C ILE A 231 20.51 -18.90 23.56
N GLU A 232 20.01 -19.32 24.73
CA GLU A 232 18.63 -19.03 25.16
C GLU A 232 18.39 -17.54 25.43
N LEU A 233 19.35 -16.87 26.07
CA LEU A 233 19.30 -15.43 26.29
C LEU A 233 19.38 -14.67 24.96
N GLY A 234 20.26 -15.13 24.06
CA GLY A 234 20.33 -14.64 22.69
C GLY A 234 19.05 -14.86 21.90
N ARG A 235 18.35 -16.00 22.09
CA ARG A 235 17.04 -16.29 21.47
C ARG A 235 15.99 -15.25 21.89
N THR A 236 15.98 -14.86 23.17
CA THR A 236 15.10 -13.79 23.69
C THR A 236 15.38 -12.44 23.04
N PHE A 237 16.64 -11.97 23.01
CA PHE A 237 16.98 -10.70 22.37
C PHE A 237 16.83 -10.72 20.85
N ALA A 238 17.22 -11.81 20.18
CA ALA A 238 17.00 -12.02 18.75
C ALA A 238 15.51 -11.95 18.38
N THR A 239 14.63 -12.48 19.23
CA THR A 239 13.17 -12.41 19.01
C THR A 239 12.67 -10.97 19.13
N LEU A 240 13.11 -10.20 20.14
CA LEU A 240 12.78 -8.77 20.28
C LEU A 240 13.26 -7.95 19.06
N PHE A 241 14.53 -8.09 18.69
CA PHE A 241 15.15 -7.38 17.57
C PHE A 241 14.78 -7.93 16.19
N SER A 242 14.04 -9.06 16.10
CA SER A 242 13.49 -9.55 14.83
C SER A 242 12.51 -8.53 14.23
N ASP A 243 11.69 -7.88 15.06
CA ASP A 243 10.73 -6.87 14.62
C ASP A 243 11.42 -5.60 14.11
N ILE A 244 10.95 -5.13 12.96
CA ILE A 244 11.38 -3.90 12.30
C ILE A 244 10.78 -2.66 12.96
N SER A 245 9.56 -2.75 13.52
CA SER A 245 8.88 -1.61 14.15
C SER A 245 9.59 -1.19 15.46
N PHE A 246 9.92 -2.18 16.29
CA PHE A 246 10.72 -2.02 17.50
C PHE A 246 12.10 -1.41 17.22
N ARG A 247 12.83 -1.96 16.23
CA ARG A 247 14.16 -1.46 15.85
C ARG A 247 14.17 0.00 15.42
N GLN A 248 13.11 0.50 14.78
CA GLN A 248 13.00 1.92 14.46
C GLN A 248 12.70 2.79 15.67
N LYS A 249 11.81 2.37 16.57
CA LYS A 249 11.58 3.10 17.82
C LYS A 249 12.83 3.23 18.69
N LEU A 250 13.65 2.17 18.75
CA LEU A 250 14.96 2.21 19.43
C LEU A 250 15.98 3.17 18.79
N LEU A 251 15.74 3.70 17.58
CA LEU A 251 16.52 4.81 16.99
C LEU A 251 15.98 6.19 17.40
N GLU A 252 14.75 6.28 17.90
CA GLU A 252 14.10 7.54 18.28
C GLU A 252 14.26 7.87 19.77
N THR A 253 14.55 6.87 20.60
CA THR A 253 14.88 7.02 22.03
C THR A 253 16.13 7.87 22.22
N LYS A 254 16.12 8.77 23.22
CA LYS A 254 17.26 9.67 23.50
C LYS A 254 17.95 9.34 24.82
N THR A 255 17.19 8.84 25.79
CA THR A 255 17.71 8.41 27.09
C THR A 255 17.79 6.89 27.18
N GLN A 256 18.62 6.41 28.10
CA GLN A 256 18.66 4.99 28.46
C GLN A 256 17.33 4.51 29.07
N GLU A 257 16.57 5.40 29.71
CA GLU A 257 15.27 5.08 30.29
C GLU A 257 14.19 4.90 29.22
N ASP A 258 14.15 5.74 28.18
CA ASP A 258 13.27 5.56 27.02
C ASP A 258 13.52 4.18 26.36
N PHE A 259 14.79 3.79 26.25
CA PHE A 259 15.22 2.50 25.69
C PHE A 259 14.74 1.32 26.54
N LYS A 260 14.82 1.43 27.88
CA LYS A 260 14.27 0.44 28.82
C LYS A 260 12.74 0.36 28.74
N GLN A 261 12.05 1.50 28.63
CA GLN A 261 10.59 1.54 28.51
C GLN A 261 10.11 0.85 27.23
N GLU A 262 10.74 1.12 26.08
CA GLU A 262 10.31 0.49 24.81
C GLU A 262 10.58 -1.03 24.79
N LEU A 263 11.63 -1.51 25.46
CA LEU A 263 11.83 -2.96 25.68
C LEU A 263 10.66 -3.59 26.47
N VAL A 264 10.16 -2.92 27.50
CA VAL A 264 8.99 -3.38 28.29
C VAL A 264 7.71 -3.35 27.44
N ILE A 265 7.51 -2.29 26.65
CA ILE A 265 6.37 -2.17 25.73
C ILE A 265 6.41 -3.28 24.66
N GLN A 266 7.57 -3.59 24.09
CA GLN A 266 7.70 -4.66 23.10
C GLN A 266 7.50 -6.05 23.71
N ARG A 267 7.94 -6.29 24.96
CA ARG A 267 7.62 -7.52 25.71
C ARG A 267 6.10 -7.70 25.86
N GLN A 268 5.39 -6.65 26.25
CA GLN A 268 3.92 -6.68 26.33
C GLN A 268 3.30 -6.96 24.96
N ARG A 269 3.73 -6.25 23.91
CA ARG A 269 3.27 -6.46 22.53
C ARG A 269 3.44 -7.90 22.07
N LEU A 270 4.61 -8.50 22.25
CA LEU A 270 4.85 -9.90 21.84
C LEU A 270 4.00 -10.88 22.66
N SER A 271 3.74 -10.60 23.94
CA SER A 271 2.85 -11.40 24.79
C SER A 271 1.36 -11.30 24.39
N THR A 272 0.93 -10.24 23.69
CA THR A 272 -0.47 -10.07 23.25
C THR A 272 -0.67 -10.35 21.75
N ALA A 273 0.36 -10.16 20.92
CA ALA A 273 0.28 -10.31 19.46
C ALA A 273 -0.09 -11.73 19.01
N ILE A 274 0.33 -12.75 19.76
CA ILE A 274 0.03 -14.16 19.44
C ILE A 274 -1.49 -14.41 19.61
N GLN A 275 -2.10 -13.93 20.69
CA GLN A 275 -3.55 -13.95 20.88
C GLN A 275 -4.32 -13.12 19.83
N LYS A 276 -3.68 -12.08 19.26
CA LYS A 276 -4.25 -11.32 18.14
C LYS A 276 -4.22 -12.14 16.84
N SER A 277 -3.12 -12.83 16.55
CA SER A 277 -2.96 -13.59 15.30
C SER A 277 -3.99 -14.70 15.08
N SER A 278 -4.43 -15.39 16.14
CA SER A 278 -5.47 -16.42 16.05
C SER A 278 -6.88 -15.88 15.80
N LEU A 279 -7.16 -14.62 16.16
CA LEU A 279 -8.42 -13.91 15.86
C LEU A 279 -8.37 -13.19 14.51
N GLU A 280 -7.23 -12.57 14.17
CA GLU A 280 -7.05 -11.83 12.91
C GLU A 280 -6.99 -12.78 11.71
N GLU A 281 -6.51 -14.01 11.88
CA GLU A 281 -6.61 -15.10 10.89
C GLU A 281 -8.04 -15.45 10.44
N GLU A 282 -9.09 -15.03 11.16
CA GLU A 282 -10.49 -15.18 10.74
C GLU A 282 -10.99 -13.97 9.93
N THR A 283 -10.42 -12.77 10.13
CA THR A 283 -10.85 -11.54 9.46
C THR A 283 -9.97 -11.08 8.29
N ASP A 284 -8.74 -11.59 8.16
CA ASP A 284 -7.84 -11.28 7.05
C ASP A 284 -8.50 -11.63 5.69
N PRO A 285 -8.72 -10.67 4.76
CA PRO A 285 -9.52 -10.90 3.55
C PRO A 285 -8.88 -11.88 2.56
N HIS A 286 -7.61 -12.25 2.76
CA HIS A 286 -6.91 -13.26 1.97
C HIS A 286 -6.71 -14.59 2.72
N SER A 287 -7.32 -14.77 3.90
CA SER A 287 -7.33 -16.04 4.64
C SER A 287 -8.09 -17.11 3.86
N ASN A 288 -7.45 -18.24 3.57
CA ASN A 288 -8.01 -19.34 2.75
C ASN A 288 -9.09 -20.19 3.48
N LYS A 289 -9.71 -19.68 4.55
CA LYS A 289 -10.85 -20.31 5.25
C LYS A 289 -12.13 -20.11 4.40
N PRO A 290 -12.83 -21.17 3.95
CA PRO A 290 -14.02 -21.03 3.09
C PRO A 290 -15.20 -20.41 3.86
N LEU A 291 -15.91 -19.47 3.21
CA LEU A 291 -17.09 -18.82 3.78
C LEU A 291 -18.21 -19.85 4.03
N LYS A 292 -18.92 -19.73 5.15
CA LYS A 292 -20.10 -20.55 5.45
C LYS A 292 -21.34 -19.67 5.32
N VAL A 293 -22.38 -20.19 4.65
CA VAL A 293 -23.65 -19.45 4.44
C VAL A 293 -24.30 -19.03 5.77
N LYS A 294 -24.02 -19.76 6.86
CA LYS A 294 -24.47 -19.43 8.23
C LYS A 294 -23.94 -18.09 8.77
N ASP A 295 -22.89 -17.52 8.17
CA ASP A 295 -22.25 -16.29 8.64
C ASP A 295 -23.00 -15.04 8.13
N PHE A 296 -23.61 -15.11 6.94
CA PHE A 296 -24.49 -14.06 6.40
C PHE A 296 -25.84 -13.98 7.14
N LEU A 297 -26.35 -15.11 7.64
CA LEU A 297 -27.63 -15.20 8.34
C LEU A 297 -27.63 -14.57 9.75
N ARG A 298 -26.45 -14.19 10.30
CA ARG A 298 -26.31 -13.54 11.61
C ARG A 298 -26.32 -12.02 11.47
N ALA A 299 -27.50 -11.47 11.19
CA ALA A 299 -27.71 -10.03 11.01
C ALA A 299 -27.14 -9.20 12.18
N GLY A 300 -26.50 -8.06 11.87
CA GLY A 300 -25.93 -7.10 12.82
C GLY A 300 -24.63 -7.54 13.49
N ARG A 301 -24.27 -8.83 13.46
CA ARG A 301 -23.09 -9.35 14.18
C ARG A 301 -21.78 -8.73 13.70
N GLY A 302 -21.57 -8.61 12.39
CA GLY A 302 -20.33 -8.03 11.85
C GLY A 302 -20.12 -6.57 12.26
N ILE A 303 -21.20 -5.79 12.30
CA ILE A 303 -21.17 -4.39 12.77
C ILE A 303 -20.82 -4.33 14.26
N TYR A 304 -21.41 -5.20 15.09
CA TYR A 304 -21.12 -5.26 16.52
C TYR A 304 -19.65 -5.64 16.79
N GLU A 305 -19.12 -6.63 16.08
CA GLU A 305 -17.73 -7.07 16.23
C GLU A 305 -16.72 -6.01 15.74
N ASP A 306 -17.01 -5.32 14.63
CA ASP A 306 -16.21 -4.18 14.15
C ASP A 306 -16.24 -3.01 15.16
N LEU A 307 -17.42 -2.67 15.70
CA LEU A 307 -17.58 -1.58 16.67
C LEU A 307 -16.89 -1.89 18.02
N CYS A 308 -17.08 -3.08 18.58
CA CYS A 308 -16.40 -3.50 19.81
C CYS A 308 -14.87 -3.54 19.65
N ARG A 309 -14.36 -3.79 18.44
CA ARG A 309 -12.93 -3.76 18.12
C ARG A 309 -12.35 -2.35 18.01
N ARG A 310 -13.09 -1.38 17.45
CA ARG A 310 -12.60 0.00 17.24
C ARG A 310 -12.93 0.97 18.37
N LEU A 311 -14.07 0.83 19.05
CA LEU A 311 -14.53 1.79 20.07
C LEU A 311 -13.52 2.02 21.22
N PRO A 312 -12.84 1.00 21.80
CA PRO A 312 -11.83 1.22 22.85
C PRO A 312 -10.60 1.99 22.37
N LEU A 313 -10.31 1.94 21.06
CA LEU A 313 -9.16 2.60 20.42
C LEU A 313 -9.50 4.02 19.96
N TYR A 314 -10.77 4.43 19.97
CA TYR A 314 -11.22 5.72 19.44
C TYR A 314 -10.48 6.93 20.04
N LEU A 315 -10.26 6.93 21.36
CA LEU A 315 -9.51 8.01 22.03
C LEU A 315 -8.02 8.01 21.65
N SER A 316 -7.43 6.86 21.31
CA SER A 316 -6.04 6.79 20.82
C SER A 316 -5.87 7.45 19.44
N ASP A 317 -6.87 7.37 18.57
CA ASP A 317 -6.83 7.99 17.22
C ASP A 317 -6.71 9.53 17.25
N PHE A 318 -7.00 10.16 18.40
CA PHE A 318 -6.81 11.59 18.65
C PHE A 318 -5.53 11.88 19.45
N THR A 319 -5.21 11.10 20.49
CA THR A 319 -4.00 11.32 21.30
C THR A 319 -2.71 10.99 20.56
N ASP A 320 -2.69 9.94 19.72
CA ASP A 320 -1.56 9.60 18.82
C ASP A 320 -1.24 10.76 17.85
N GLY A 321 -2.25 11.58 17.52
CA GLY A 321 -2.13 12.78 16.69
C GLY A 321 -1.50 13.99 17.39
N ILE A 322 -1.38 13.99 18.71
CA ILE A 322 -1.03 15.18 19.51
C ILE A 322 0.16 14.96 20.44
N LEU A 323 0.29 13.79 21.10
CA LEU A 323 1.26 13.60 22.19
C LEU A 323 2.74 13.56 21.76
N ASP A 324 3.05 13.21 20.50
CA ASP A 324 4.42 13.01 20.01
C ASP A 324 5.07 14.36 19.59
N ALA A 325 5.37 15.15 20.62
CA ALA A 325 5.28 16.62 20.60
C ALA A 325 6.16 17.36 19.58
N ASN A 326 7.41 16.92 19.35
CA ASN A 326 8.44 17.77 18.72
C ASN A 326 8.82 17.42 17.26
N ARG A 327 8.35 16.29 16.72
CA ARG A 327 8.50 15.97 15.29
C ARG A 327 7.21 15.56 14.60
N SER A 328 6.22 15.06 15.35
CA SER A 328 4.99 14.56 14.74
C SER A 328 4.05 15.69 14.30
N LEU A 329 3.95 16.79 15.06
CA LEU A 329 3.10 17.93 14.70
C LEU A 329 3.43 18.51 13.32
N LEU A 330 4.70 18.83 13.04
CA LEU A 330 5.11 19.33 11.71
C LEU A 330 4.69 18.35 10.60
N LYS A 331 4.92 17.04 10.80
CA LYS A 331 4.53 16.02 9.82
C LYS A 331 3.02 16.01 9.62
N TYR A 332 2.22 15.96 10.69
CA TYR A 332 0.76 15.98 10.61
C TYR A 332 0.21 17.24 9.93
N THR A 333 0.77 18.43 10.22
CA THR A 333 0.40 19.67 9.54
C THR A 333 0.74 19.62 8.06
N THR A 334 1.93 19.13 7.66
CA THR A 334 2.26 18.97 6.24
C THR A 334 1.37 17.94 5.54
N THR A 335 1.03 16.82 6.19
CA THR A 335 0.09 15.83 5.67
C THR A 335 -1.31 16.42 5.52
N ALA A 336 -1.83 17.17 6.50
CA ALA A 336 -3.14 17.80 6.40
C ALA A 336 -3.22 18.86 5.27
N ILE A 337 -2.16 19.66 5.09
CA ILE A 337 -2.07 20.65 4.00
C ILE A 337 -1.96 19.96 2.62
N PHE A 338 -1.14 18.92 2.49
CA PHE A 338 -1.10 18.11 1.27
C PHE A 338 -2.49 17.53 0.97
N LEU A 339 -3.13 16.92 1.98
CA LEU A 339 -4.38 16.20 1.81
C LEU A 339 -5.53 17.12 1.44
N TYR A 340 -5.57 18.33 2.02
CA TYR A 340 -6.45 19.41 1.60
C TYR A 340 -6.37 19.67 0.09
N ILE A 341 -5.17 19.91 -0.46
CA ILE A 341 -5.01 20.19 -1.90
C ILE A 341 -5.27 18.93 -2.75
N ALA A 342 -4.84 17.77 -2.28
CA ALA A 342 -4.99 16.50 -2.98
C ALA A 342 -6.45 16.03 -3.10
N ILE A 343 -7.35 16.47 -2.22
CA ILE A 343 -8.80 16.24 -2.34
C ILE A 343 -9.49 17.39 -3.07
N LEU A 344 -9.12 18.65 -2.80
CA LEU A 344 -9.76 19.82 -3.39
C LEU A 344 -9.66 19.85 -4.93
N LEU A 345 -8.50 19.50 -5.48
CA LEU A 345 -8.29 19.51 -6.94
C LEU A 345 -9.22 18.53 -7.69
N PRO A 346 -9.31 17.24 -7.31
CA PRO A 346 -10.35 16.34 -7.79
C PRO A 346 -11.78 16.83 -7.54
N ALA A 347 -12.08 17.41 -6.37
CA ALA A 347 -13.43 17.89 -6.08
C ALA A 347 -13.89 19.01 -7.04
N ILE A 348 -12.97 19.93 -7.41
CA ILE A 348 -13.22 20.94 -8.44
C ILE A 348 -13.35 20.29 -9.83
N ALA A 349 -12.50 19.31 -10.16
CA ALA A 349 -12.54 18.63 -11.45
C ALA A 349 -13.82 17.81 -11.68
N PHE A 350 -14.26 17.05 -10.68
CA PHE A 350 -15.53 16.31 -10.73
C PHE A 350 -16.75 17.24 -10.63
N GLY A 351 -16.68 18.30 -9.84
CA GLY A 351 -17.73 19.33 -9.82
C GLY A 351 -17.91 19.98 -11.19
N SER A 352 -16.81 20.32 -11.87
CA SER A 352 -16.86 20.87 -13.23
C SER A 352 -17.32 19.86 -14.29
N LEU A 353 -17.15 18.55 -14.06
CA LEU A 353 -17.65 17.49 -14.94
C LEU A 353 -19.15 17.25 -14.72
N ASN A 354 -19.60 17.34 -13.46
CA ASN A 354 -21.00 17.25 -13.06
C ASN A 354 -21.80 18.48 -13.55
N ASP A 355 -21.28 19.71 -13.41
CA ASP A 355 -21.83 20.95 -14.00
C ASP A 355 -22.18 20.74 -15.48
N GLU A 356 -21.19 20.37 -16.30
CA GLU A 356 -21.36 20.15 -17.73
C GLU A 356 -22.23 18.94 -18.11
N SER A 357 -22.42 17.97 -17.21
CA SER A 357 -23.23 16.77 -17.43
C SER A 357 -24.66 16.89 -16.90
N THR A 358 -24.91 17.79 -15.94
CA THR A 358 -26.21 18.01 -15.29
C THR A 358 -26.92 19.29 -15.74
N ARG A 359 -26.24 20.12 -16.56
CA ARG A 359 -26.68 21.45 -17.03
C ARG A 359 -26.72 22.51 -15.90
N GLY A 360 -25.80 22.40 -14.93
CA GLY A 360 -25.66 23.31 -13.78
C GLY A 360 -26.30 22.82 -12.46
N GLU A 361 -27.17 21.81 -12.49
CA GLU A 361 -27.84 21.29 -11.29
C GLU A 361 -26.87 20.82 -10.19
N ILE A 362 -25.73 20.22 -10.55
CA ILE A 362 -24.67 19.81 -9.61
C ILE A 362 -23.37 20.58 -9.91
N ASP A 363 -23.28 21.79 -9.39
CA ASP A 363 -22.16 22.71 -9.53
C ASP A 363 -20.94 22.34 -8.64
N VAL A 364 -19.79 22.96 -8.90
CA VAL A 364 -18.55 22.88 -8.11
C VAL A 364 -18.79 23.25 -6.65
N GLN A 365 -19.58 24.28 -6.38
CA GLN A 365 -19.88 24.70 -4.99
C GLN A 365 -20.61 23.60 -4.20
N LYS A 366 -21.65 22.98 -4.79
CA LYS A 366 -22.36 21.84 -4.18
C LYS A 366 -21.41 20.67 -3.94
N THR A 367 -20.46 20.45 -4.85
CA THR A 367 -19.45 19.38 -4.75
C THR A 367 -18.46 19.61 -3.59
N ILE A 368 -17.94 20.83 -3.42
CA ILE A 368 -17.03 21.19 -2.31
C ILE A 368 -17.76 21.14 -0.96
N ILE A 369 -19.00 21.63 -0.89
CA ILE A 369 -19.82 21.58 0.34
C ILE A 369 -20.16 20.14 0.73
N GLY A 370 -20.57 19.30 -0.23
CA GLY A 370 -20.77 17.87 0.01
C GLY A 370 -19.51 17.20 0.56
N GLN A 371 -18.36 17.41 -0.12
CA GLN A 371 -17.06 16.89 0.31
C GLN A 371 -16.71 17.29 1.76
N CYS A 372 -16.93 18.55 2.14
CA CYS A 372 -16.72 19.01 3.51
C CYS A 372 -17.63 18.26 4.51
N ILE A 373 -18.94 18.24 4.26
CA ILE A 373 -19.92 17.68 5.21
C ILE A 373 -19.69 16.17 5.38
N GLY A 374 -19.69 15.41 4.29
CA GLY A 374 -19.51 13.96 4.35
C GLY A 374 -18.10 13.53 4.75
N GLY A 375 -17.08 14.30 4.37
CA GLY A 375 -15.69 14.08 4.81
C GLY A 375 -15.48 14.28 6.32
N VAL A 376 -16.09 15.32 6.91
CA VAL A 376 -16.09 15.53 8.36
C VAL A 376 -16.82 14.37 9.06
N ILE A 377 -18.03 14.02 8.63
CA ILE A 377 -18.80 12.89 9.21
C ILE A 377 -18.01 11.58 9.14
N TYR A 378 -17.39 11.28 7.99
CA TYR A 378 -16.57 10.08 7.83
C TYR A 378 -15.34 10.09 8.75
N SER A 379 -14.58 11.20 8.82
CA SER A 379 -13.40 11.27 9.70
C SER A 379 -13.73 11.08 11.20
N LEU A 380 -14.89 11.59 11.63
CA LEU A 380 -15.37 11.46 13.02
C LEU A 380 -15.88 10.06 13.33
N PHE A 381 -16.64 9.41 12.44
CA PHE A 381 -17.36 8.17 12.75
C PHE A 381 -16.79 6.90 12.11
N ALA A 382 -15.94 6.96 11.08
CA ALA A 382 -15.44 5.77 10.39
C ALA A 382 -14.59 4.89 11.31
N GLY A 383 -14.68 3.57 11.09
CA GLY A 383 -13.78 2.61 11.71
C GLY A 383 -12.40 2.60 11.05
N SER A 384 -12.31 2.90 9.75
CA SER A 384 -11.04 3.07 9.00
C SER A 384 -10.73 4.56 8.71
N PRO A 385 -10.31 5.40 9.68
CA PRO A 385 -10.20 6.86 9.53
C PRO A 385 -9.10 7.35 8.56
N LEU A 386 -8.26 6.44 8.06
CA LEU A 386 -7.29 6.70 6.99
C LEU A 386 -7.94 6.77 5.60
N VAL A 387 -9.11 6.15 5.44
CA VAL A 387 -9.89 6.16 4.19
C VAL A 387 -10.57 7.51 4.00
N ILE A 388 -10.65 7.98 2.76
CA ILE A 388 -11.17 9.30 2.40
C ILE A 388 -12.36 9.15 1.45
N PRO A 389 -13.54 9.68 1.80
CA PRO A 389 -14.67 9.71 0.88
C PRO A 389 -14.48 10.83 -0.15
N LEU A 390 -14.87 10.58 -1.40
CA LEU A 390 -14.90 11.55 -2.50
C LEU A 390 -15.86 11.08 -3.60
N THR A 391 -16.39 12.00 -4.41
CA THR A 391 -17.12 11.67 -5.65
C THR A 391 -16.14 11.14 -6.71
N THR A 392 -16.36 9.94 -7.27
CA THR A 392 -15.44 9.31 -8.25
C THR A 392 -15.95 9.38 -9.69
N ALA A 393 -15.09 9.08 -10.68
CA ALA A 393 -15.47 9.09 -12.10
C ALA A 393 -16.65 8.13 -12.44
N PRO A 394 -16.70 6.86 -11.97
CA PRO A 394 -17.88 6.01 -12.15
C PRO A 394 -19.18 6.62 -11.63
N LEU A 395 -19.10 7.39 -10.54
CA LEU A 395 -20.24 8.06 -9.91
C LEU A 395 -20.71 9.27 -10.73
N ALA A 396 -19.77 10.10 -11.23
CA ALA A 396 -20.08 11.19 -12.16
C ALA A 396 -20.70 10.68 -13.48
N ILE A 397 -20.22 9.54 -13.99
CA ILE A 397 -20.82 8.85 -15.14
C ILE A 397 -22.25 8.40 -14.82
N PHE A 398 -22.50 7.83 -13.63
CA PHE A 398 -23.84 7.41 -13.21
C PHE A 398 -24.81 8.59 -13.07
N ILE A 399 -24.35 9.72 -12.51
CA ILE A 399 -25.09 10.98 -12.44
C ILE A 399 -25.46 11.49 -13.84
N SER A 400 -24.53 11.44 -14.80
CA SER A 400 -24.80 11.80 -16.20
C SER A 400 -25.85 10.87 -16.86
N VAL A 401 -25.86 9.57 -16.52
CA VAL A 401 -26.89 8.63 -16.99
C VAL A 401 -28.26 8.96 -16.40
N ILE A 402 -28.34 9.26 -15.09
CA ILE A 402 -29.59 9.70 -14.45
C ILE A 402 -30.12 10.97 -15.11
N ARG A 403 -29.27 11.97 -15.36
CA ARG A 403 -29.70 13.20 -16.04
C ARG A 403 -30.25 12.94 -17.44
N GLY A 404 -29.65 12.00 -18.19
CA GLY A 404 -30.18 11.54 -19.48
C GLY A 404 -31.55 10.88 -19.36
N ILE A 405 -31.74 9.99 -18.38
CA ILE A 405 -33.06 9.38 -18.11
C ILE A 405 -34.11 10.44 -17.72
N CYS A 406 -33.72 11.50 -17.00
CA CYS A 406 -34.63 12.62 -16.71
C CYS A 406 -35.01 13.44 -17.95
N ASP A 407 -34.10 13.62 -18.92
CA ASP A 407 -34.41 14.27 -20.21
C ASP A 407 -35.23 13.37 -21.14
N ASP A 408 -35.03 12.04 -21.12
CA ASP A 408 -35.76 11.08 -21.95
C ASP A 408 -37.21 10.80 -21.48
N TYR A 409 -37.53 11.10 -20.21
CA TYR A 409 -38.81 10.80 -19.56
C TYR A 409 -39.49 12.02 -18.89
N ASP A 410 -39.02 13.24 -19.14
CA ASP A 410 -39.53 14.51 -18.56
C ASP A 410 -39.69 14.47 -17.01
N LEU A 411 -38.64 14.03 -16.30
CA LEU A 411 -38.64 13.88 -14.83
C LEU A 411 -37.89 15.02 -14.11
N ASP A 412 -38.41 15.49 -12.98
CA ASP A 412 -37.67 16.39 -12.09
C ASP A 412 -36.38 15.71 -11.58
N PHE A 413 -35.24 16.24 -12.02
CA PHE A 413 -33.94 15.65 -11.74
C PHE A 413 -33.60 15.65 -10.24
N PRO A 414 -33.75 16.75 -9.48
CA PRO A 414 -33.51 16.75 -8.04
C PRO A 414 -34.33 15.71 -7.26
N ALA A 415 -35.63 15.58 -7.54
CA ALA A 415 -36.50 14.64 -6.82
C ALA A 415 -36.23 13.18 -7.20
N PHE A 416 -35.97 12.89 -8.49
CA PHE A 416 -35.59 11.55 -8.93
C PHE A 416 -34.20 11.15 -8.41
N TYR A 417 -33.23 12.06 -8.45
CA TYR A 417 -31.90 11.89 -7.86
C TYR A 417 -31.98 11.55 -6.36
N ALA A 418 -32.74 12.33 -5.58
CA ALA A 418 -32.94 12.08 -4.17
C ALA A 418 -33.59 10.71 -3.89
N CYS A 419 -34.59 10.32 -4.70
CA CYS A 419 -35.25 9.01 -4.59
C CYS A 419 -34.29 7.83 -4.84
N ILE A 420 -33.49 7.89 -5.92
CA ILE A 420 -32.43 6.91 -6.23
C ILE A 420 -31.43 6.80 -5.07
N GLY A 421 -31.01 7.95 -4.55
CA GLY A 421 -30.05 8.06 -3.46
C GLY A 421 -30.53 7.45 -2.14
N LEU A 422 -31.81 7.63 -1.81
CA LEU A 422 -32.45 6.99 -0.65
C LEU A 422 -32.54 5.46 -0.80
N TRP A 423 -32.94 4.95 -1.97
CA TRP A 423 -32.94 3.50 -2.24
C TRP A 423 -31.53 2.90 -2.17
N ASN A 424 -30.55 3.58 -2.77
CA ASN A 424 -29.13 3.23 -2.65
C ASN A 424 -28.68 3.11 -1.19
N SER A 425 -28.95 4.15 -0.38
CA SER A 425 -28.60 4.15 1.04
C SER A 425 -29.27 3.03 1.84
N LEU A 426 -30.54 2.72 1.54
CA LEU A 426 -31.24 1.58 2.13
C LEU A 426 -30.49 0.26 1.84
N PHE A 427 -30.12 0.01 0.58
CA PHE A 427 -29.37 -1.19 0.20
C PHE A 427 -27.97 -1.26 0.82
N LEU A 428 -27.26 -0.13 0.96
CA LEU A 428 -25.96 -0.07 1.62
C LEU A 428 -26.05 -0.41 3.13
N ILE A 429 -27.04 0.16 3.83
CA ILE A 429 -27.30 -0.14 5.24
C ILE A 429 -27.69 -1.61 5.41
N LEU A 430 -28.58 -2.12 4.57
CA LEU A 430 -29.01 -3.52 4.57
C LEU A 430 -27.85 -4.49 4.28
N GLY A 431 -26.92 -4.10 3.39
CA GLY A 431 -25.69 -4.83 3.09
C GLY A 431 -24.71 -4.88 4.28
N GLY A 432 -24.60 -3.79 5.04
CA GLY A 432 -23.87 -3.78 6.31
C GLY A 432 -24.49 -4.74 7.34
N ILE A 433 -25.82 -4.72 7.48
CA ILE A 433 -26.57 -5.54 8.45
C ILE A 433 -26.47 -7.03 8.13
N PHE A 434 -26.61 -7.47 6.88
CA PHE A 434 -26.54 -8.89 6.51
C PHE A 434 -25.11 -9.43 6.26
N ASN A 435 -24.10 -8.75 6.81
CA ASN A 435 -22.68 -9.10 6.66
C ASN A 435 -22.24 -9.26 5.18
N VAL A 436 -22.84 -8.52 4.24
CA VAL A 436 -22.56 -8.66 2.80
C VAL A 436 -21.12 -8.26 2.48
N SER A 437 -20.45 -7.46 3.34
CA SER A 437 -19.02 -7.18 3.25
C SER A 437 -18.13 -8.43 3.23
N LEU A 438 -18.60 -9.59 3.72
CA LEU A 438 -17.91 -10.88 3.57
C LEU A 438 -17.66 -11.26 2.11
N PHE A 439 -18.47 -10.76 1.17
CA PHE A 439 -18.24 -10.90 -0.27
C PHE A 439 -16.90 -10.27 -0.72
N MET A 440 -16.31 -9.36 0.07
CA MET A 440 -14.96 -8.84 -0.18
C MET A 440 -13.89 -9.94 -0.19
N LYS A 441 -14.08 -11.04 0.56
CA LYS A 441 -13.17 -12.22 0.52
C LYS A 441 -13.15 -12.95 -0.83
N LEU A 442 -14.08 -12.64 -1.74
CA LEU A 442 -14.10 -13.17 -3.11
C LEU A 442 -13.34 -12.26 -4.10
N PHE A 443 -13.08 -11.00 -3.74
CA PHE A 443 -12.09 -10.19 -4.43
C PHE A 443 -10.70 -10.59 -3.94
N LYS A 444 -9.75 -10.68 -4.87
CA LYS A 444 -8.31 -10.61 -4.55
C LYS A 444 -7.59 -9.85 -5.67
N ARG A 445 -6.42 -9.31 -5.34
CA ARG A 445 -5.44 -8.61 -6.21
C ARG A 445 -5.75 -8.55 -7.71
N SER A 446 -5.71 -9.66 -8.44
CA SER A 446 -5.90 -9.67 -9.91
C SER A 446 -7.25 -9.17 -10.44
N THR A 447 -8.30 -9.05 -9.60
CA THR A 447 -9.56 -8.35 -9.96
C THR A 447 -9.47 -6.85 -9.68
N GLU A 448 -8.82 -6.46 -8.57
CA GLU A 448 -8.58 -5.07 -8.17
C GLU A 448 -7.67 -4.36 -9.21
N GLU A 449 -6.66 -5.07 -9.72
CA GLU A 449 -5.74 -4.59 -10.77
C GLU A 449 -6.43 -4.28 -12.10
N VAL A 450 -7.45 -5.07 -12.49
CA VAL A 450 -8.28 -4.82 -13.69
C VAL A 450 -9.16 -3.60 -13.48
N ILE A 451 -9.78 -3.45 -12.31
CA ILE A 451 -10.64 -2.31 -11.96
C ILE A 451 -9.84 -1.00 -11.92
N ALA A 452 -8.65 -1.01 -11.29
CA ALA A 452 -7.76 0.16 -11.27
C ALA A 452 -7.31 0.58 -12.67
N LEU A 453 -7.01 -0.38 -13.56
CA LEU A 453 -6.63 -0.09 -14.95
C LEU A 453 -7.81 0.42 -15.79
N PHE A 454 -9.02 -0.09 -15.57
CA PHE A 454 -10.25 0.45 -16.17
C PHE A 454 -10.48 1.91 -15.76
N ILE A 455 -10.40 2.23 -14.46
CA ILE A 455 -10.56 3.59 -13.95
C ILE A 455 -9.52 4.54 -14.57
N SER A 456 -8.27 4.05 -14.72
CA SER A 456 -7.19 4.80 -15.39
C SER A 456 -7.53 5.11 -16.86
N ILE A 457 -8.07 4.14 -17.60
CA ILE A 457 -8.51 4.32 -19.00
C ILE A 457 -9.70 5.29 -19.10
N ALA A 458 -10.67 5.20 -18.18
CA ALA A 458 -11.81 6.10 -18.14
C ALA A 458 -11.39 7.57 -17.95
N PHE A 459 -10.45 7.85 -17.04
CA PHE A 459 -9.88 9.20 -16.85
C PHE A 459 -9.22 9.77 -18.11
N VAL A 460 -8.47 8.95 -18.86
CA VAL A 460 -7.90 9.35 -20.15
C VAL A 460 -9.01 9.63 -21.17
N GLY A 461 -10.04 8.78 -21.21
CA GLY A 461 -11.21 8.95 -22.08
C GLY A 461 -11.94 10.28 -21.84
N ASP A 462 -12.24 10.63 -20.59
CA ASP A 462 -12.96 11.87 -20.26
C ASP A 462 -12.08 13.12 -20.46
N ALA A 463 -10.78 13.07 -20.16
CA ALA A 463 -9.84 14.17 -20.45
C ALA A 463 -9.71 14.45 -21.96
N LEU A 464 -9.62 13.40 -22.78
CA LEU A 464 -9.60 13.52 -24.24
C LEU A 464 -10.95 14.02 -24.77
N LYS A 465 -12.07 13.49 -24.28
CA LYS A 465 -13.43 13.92 -24.67
C LYS A 465 -13.68 15.40 -24.35
N GLY A 466 -13.28 15.86 -23.16
CA GLY A 466 -13.34 17.27 -22.76
C GLY A 466 -12.49 18.16 -23.68
N THR A 467 -11.27 17.71 -24.00
CA THR A 467 -10.39 18.42 -24.94
C THR A 467 -10.96 18.49 -26.35
N ILE A 468 -11.51 17.40 -26.88
CA ILE A 468 -12.19 17.36 -28.19
C ILE A 468 -13.40 18.29 -28.20
N LYS A 469 -14.18 18.36 -27.11
CA LYS A 469 -15.31 19.30 -26.95
C LYS A 469 -14.85 20.76 -26.99
N ILE A 470 -13.73 21.10 -26.34
CA ILE A 470 -13.10 22.43 -26.41
C ILE A 470 -12.63 22.75 -27.83
N PHE A 471 -11.91 21.83 -28.49
CA PHE A 471 -11.47 22.01 -29.88
C PHE A 471 -12.65 22.24 -30.82
N HIS A 472 -13.67 21.37 -30.78
CA HIS A 472 -14.83 21.50 -31.68
C HIS A 472 -15.62 22.80 -31.44
N LYS A 473 -15.67 23.31 -30.20
CA LYS A 473 -16.32 24.58 -29.87
C LYS A 473 -15.54 25.80 -30.40
N TYR A 474 -14.23 25.87 -30.15
CA TYR A 474 -13.43 27.09 -30.41
C TYR A 474 -12.63 27.08 -31.73
N TYR A 475 -12.49 25.92 -32.39
CA TYR A 475 -11.78 25.81 -33.68
C TYR A 475 -12.70 25.90 -34.90
N HIS A 476 -13.95 25.42 -34.78
CA HIS A 476 -14.93 25.42 -35.88
C HIS A 476 -16.05 26.48 -35.74
N GLY A 477 -16.25 27.06 -34.56
CA GLY A 477 -17.28 28.08 -34.36
C GLY A 477 -16.89 29.43 -34.96
N LEU A 478 -17.66 29.92 -35.95
CA LEU A 478 -17.71 31.35 -36.21
C LEU A 478 -18.34 32.03 -35.00
N THR A 479 -17.62 32.94 -34.36
CA THR A 479 -18.19 33.86 -33.38
C THR A 479 -18.22 35.25 -33.99
N LEU A 480 -19.43 35.76 -34.22
CA LEU A 480 -19.65 37.08 -34.79
C LEU A 480 -19.41 38.13 -33.70
N VAL A 481 -18.56 39.12 -33.97
CA VAL A 481 -18.31 40.23 -33.05
C VAL A 481 -19.42 41.27 -33.22
N ASN A 482 -20.34 41.34 -32.26
CA ASN A 482 -21.45 42.30 -32.15
C ASN A 482 -22.33 42.43 -33.41
N GLY A 483 -23.32 41.54 -33.56
CA GLY A 483 -24.45 41.70 -34.49
C GLY A 483 -25.73 41.07 -33.93
N SER A 484 -26.88 41.68 -34.19
CA SER A 484 -28.18 41.14 -33.81
C SER A 484 -28.56 39.93 -34.69
N THR A 485 -29.48 39.10 -34.22
CA THR A 485 -29.88 37.83 -34.88
C THR A 485 -30.48 37.99 -36.29
N GLU A 486 -30.78 39.22 -36.71
CA GLU A 486 -31.34 39.53 -38.03
C GLU A 486 -30.26 39.52 -39.14
N GLU A 487 -29.02 39.94 -38.85
CA GLU A 487 -27.94 40.00 -39.85
C GLU A 487 -27.47 38.60 -40.30
N LEU A 488 -27.62 37.59 -39.44
CA LEU A 488 -27.33 36.19 -39.77
C LEU A 488 -28.18 35.69 -40.95
N HIS A 489 -29.43 36.18 -41.07
CA HIS A 489 -30.31 35.83 -42.17
C HIS A 489 -29.86 36.49 -43.48
N GLY A 490 -29.40 37.75 -43.41
CA GLY A 490 -28.79 38.45 -44.55
C GLY A 490 -27.53 37.76 -45.06
N LEU A 491 -26.64 37.31 -44.17
CA LEU A 491 -25.42 36.60 -44.55
C LEU A 491 -25.74 35.25 -45.23
N GLY A 492 -26.77 34.54 -44.76
CA GLY A 492 -27.27 33.31 -45.39
C GLY A 492 -27.80 33.55 -46.81
N VAL A 493 -28.55 34.64 -47.03
CA VAL A 493 -29.05 35.02 -48.37
C VAL A 493 -27.90 35.34 -49.33
N ILE A 494 -26.91 36.12 -48.91
CA ILE A 494 -25.73 36.46 -49.73
C ILE A 494 -24.99 35.19 -50.19
N LEU A 495 -24.77 34.25 -49.26
CA LEU A 495 -24.08 32.98 -49.56
C LEU A 495 -24.90 32.09 -50.51
N HIS A 496 -26.24 32.13 -50.42
CA HIS A 496 -27.12 31.36 -51.31
C HIS A 496 -27.27 32.00 -52.71
N GLN A 497 -27.16 33.34 -52.81
CA GLN A 497 -27.26 34.09 -54.06
C GLN A 497 -25.97 34.01 -54.89
N GLY A 498 -24.81 33.85 -54.24
CA GLY A 498 -23.51 33.65 -54.88
C GLY A 498 -23.37 32.37 -55.72
N LEU A 499 -24.27 31.37 -55.57
CA LEU A 499 -24.24 30.15 -56.40
C LEU A 499 -24.91 30.31 -57.79
N ASN A 500 -25.69 31.37 -58.02
CA ASN A 500 -26.43 31.56 -59.27
C ASN A 500 -25.93 32.76 -60.12
N GLY A 501 -24.87 33.45 -59.69
CA GLY A 501 -24.32 34.62 -60.38
C GLY A 501 -22.97 34.33 -61.03
N THR A 502 -22.94 34.16 -62.35
CA THR A 502 -21.69 34.14 -63.13
C THR A 502 -21.26 35.57 -63.46
N GLU A 503 -20.43 36.20 -62.63
CA GLU A 503 -19.51 37.26 -63.10
C GLU A 503 -18.41 37.60 -62.06
N ASN A 504 -17.37 38.31 -62.52
CA ASN A 504 -16.13 38.48 -61.75
C ASN A 504 -16.24 39.58 -60.67
N GLY A 505 -16.48 39.17 -59.42
CA GLY A 505 -16.38 40.03 -58.24
C GLY A 505 -15.83 39.28 -57.04
N GLY A 506 -14.60 39.58 -56.62
CA GLY A 506 -14.01 38.98 -55.42
C GLY A 506 -14.67 39.52 -54.15
N VAL A 507 -15.56 38.74 -53.53
CA VAL A 507 -16.27 39.13 -52.29
C VAL A 507 -15.30 39.10 -51.10
N SER A 508 -14.62 40.22 -50.87
CA SER A 508 -13.76 40.44 -49.70
C SER A 508 -14.62 40.65 -48.45
N LEU A 509 -14.92 39.57 -47.73
CA LEU A 509 -15.53 39.63 -46.40
C LEU A 509 -14.67 40.52 -45.46
N PRO A 510 -15.26 41.43 -44.67
CA PRO A 510 -14.51 42.24 -43.72
C PRO A 510 -13.81 41.37 -42.67
N ALA A 511 -12.48 41.48 -42.59
CA ALA A 511 -11.65 40.73 -41.64
C ALA A 511 -11.96 41.03 -40.15
N SER A 512 -12.78 42.04 -39.86
CA SER A 512 -13.25 42.41 -38.52
C SER A 512 -14.35 41.52 -37.96
N MET A 513 -15.10 40.77 -38.78
CA MET A 513 -16.25 39.98 -38.32
C MET A 513 -15.93 38.51 -37.99
N VAL A 514 -14.71 38.03 -38.29
CA VAL A 514 -14.33 36.61 -38.16
C VAL A 514 -13.17 36.44 -37.17
N LEU A 515 -13.46 36.59 -35.88
CA LEU A 515 -12.49 36.31 -34.82
C LEU A 515 -12.40 34.79 -34.55
N CYS A 516 -11.81 34.03 -35.47
CA CYS A 516 -11.47 32.63 -35.24
C CYS A 516 -10.33 32.52 -34.22
N THR A 517 -10.67 32.44 -32.93
CA THR A 517 -9.74 32.34 -31.78
C THR A 517 -9.01 30.99 -31.72
N ARG A 518 -8.16 30.71 -32.72
CA ARG A 518 -7.40 29.45 -32.86
C ARG A 518 -6.38 29.25 -31.74
N GLU A 519 -5.94 30.31 -31.10
CA GLU A 519 -5.06 30.31 -29.94
C GLU A 519 -5.71 29.67 -28.70
N ARG A 520 -7.04 29.77 -28.52
CA ARG A 520 -7.75 29.15 -27.38
C ARG A 520 -7.54 27.63 -27.27
N PRO A 521 -7.87 26.80 -28.28
CA PRO A 521 -7.68 25.35 -28.19
C PRO A 521 -6.20 24.94 -28.12
N ILE A 522 -5.29 25.69 -28.76
CA ILE A 522 -3.84 25.44 -28.69
C ILE A 522 -3.33 25.68 -27.26
N LEU A 523 -3.72 26.79 -26.62
CA LEU A 523 -3.39 27.06 -25.22
C LEU A 523 -4.00 26.01 -24.29
N CYS A 524 -5.24 25.57 -24.52
CA CYS A 524 -5.86 24.49 -23.73
C CYS A 524 -5.03 23.19 -23.79
N LEU A 525 -4.55 22.80 -24.98
CA LEU A 525 -3.71 21.63 -25.17
C LEU A 525 -2.34 21.78 -24.49
N LEU A 526 -1.73 22.97 -24.58
CA LEU A 526 -0.47 23.30 -23.91
C LEU A 526 -0.60 23.22 -22.38
N LEU A 527 -1.67 23.75 -21.81
CA LEU A 527 -1.94 23.69 -20.37
C LEU A 527 -2.19 22.24 -19.89
N MET A 528 -2.95 21.46 -20.64
CA MET A 528 -3.23 20.05 -20.32
C MET A 528 -1.97 19.17 -20.39
N LEU A 529 -1.15 19.30 -21.43
CA LEU A 529 0.08 18.50 -21.56
C LEU A 529 1.21 19.01 -20.65
N GLY A 530 1.28 20.33 -20.43
CA GLY A 530 2.26 20.94 -19.53
C GLY A 530 2.08 20.54 -18.07
N THR A 531 0.83 20.56 -17.57
CA THR A 531 0.49 20.07 -16.22
C THR A 531 0.84 18.60 -16.02
N LEU A 532 0.51 17.75 -17.00
CA LEU A 532 0.88 16.33 -17.00
C LEU A 532 2.41 16.15 -16.98
N TRP A 533 3.13 16.86 -17.86
CA TRP A 533 4.58 16.76 -17.99
C TRP A 533 5.30 17.20 -16.70
N LEU A 534 4.96 18.37 -16.15
CA LEU A 534 5.57 18.87 -14.92
C LEU A 534 5.20 18.01 -13.72
N GLY A 535 3.93 17.57 -13.62
CA GLY A 535 3.48 16.68 -12.55
C GLY A 535 4.25 15.37 -12.56
N TYR A 536 4.34 14.72 -13.72
CA TYR A 536 5.09 13.47 -13.85
C TYR A 536 6.59 13.66 -13.64
N ALA A 537 7.18 14.78 -14.11
CA ALA A 537 8.58 15.09 -13.86
C ALA A 537 8.88 15.25 -12.34
N LEU A 538 8.07 16.05 -11.63
CA LEU A 538 8.20 16.24 -10.17
C LEU A 538 7.96 14.94 -9.38
N PHE A 539 7.03 14.10 -9.83
CA PHE A 539 6.83 12.75 -9.28
C PHE A 539 8.09 11.87 -9.48
N LEU A 540 8.66 11.88 -10.69
CA LEU A 540 9.83 11.06 -11.04
C LEU A 540 11.12 11.49 -10.32
N ILE A 541 11.21 12.74 -9.82
CA ILE A 541 12.30 13.19 -8.94
C ILE A 541 12.48 12.23 -7.75
N LYS A 542 11.43 11.55 -7.25
CA LYS A 542 11.52 10.54 -6.16
C LYS A 542 12.48 9.39 -6.45
N ARG A 543 12.56 8.96 -7.72
CA ARG A 543 13.48 7.92 -8.19
C ARG A 543 14.86 8.45 -8.54
N SER A 544 15.02 9.78 -8.67
CA SER A 544 16.27 10.40 -9.08
C SER A 544 17.31 10.46 -7.93
N PRO A 545 18.61 10.39 -8.22
CA PRO A 545 19.67 10.55 -7.23
C PRO A 545 19.92 12.02 -6.84
N PHE A 546 19.27 12.97 -7.51
CA PHE A 546 19.40 14.40 -7.25
C PHE A 546 18.53 14.84 -6.06
N LEU A 547 18.94 15.93 -5.40
CA LEU A 547 18.37 16.49 -4.16
C LEU A 547 18.50 15.59 -2.92
N HIS A 548 18.49 16.22 -1.74
CA HIS A 548 18.51 15.50 -0.47
C HIS A 548 17.17 14.75 -0.28
N ALA A 549 17.23 13.48 0.14
CA ALA A 549 16.07 12.58 0.30
C ALA A 549 14.77 13.22 0.86
N LYS A 550 14.86 14.05 1.91
CA LYS A 550 13.68 14.74 2.50
C LYS A 550 13.04 15.76 1.55
N VAL A 551 13.85 16.52 0.83
CA VAL A 551 13.38 17.50 -0.16
C VAL A 551 12.76 16.77 -1.35
N ARG A 552 13.42 15.70 -1.81
CA ARG A 552 12.92 14.80 -2.86
C ARG A 552 11.57 14.17 -2.51
N GLU A 553 11.37 13.76 -1.26
CA GLU A 553 10.10 13.25 -0.74
C GLU A 553 9.00 14.31 -0.77
N VAL A 554 9.24 15.48 -0.16
CA VAL A 554 8.27 16.60 -0.14
C VAL A 554 7.92 17.11 -1.55
N VAL A 555 8.90 17.23 -2.45
CA VAL A 555 8.67 17.69 -3.84
C VAL A 555 7.88 16.67 -4.66
N SER A 556 8.14 15.37 -4.49
CA SER A 556 7.38 14.31 -5.18
C SER A 556 5.95 14.20 -4.67
N ASP A 557 5.74 14.35 -3.37
CA ASP A 557 4.41 14.34 -2.77
C ASP A 557 3.63 15.60 -3.21
N CYS A 558 4.23 16.79 -3.17
CA CYS A 558 3.61 18.04 -3.64
C CYS A 558 3.58 18.22 -5.18
N ALA A 559 4.00 17.22 -5.97
CA ALA A 559 4.16 17.32 -7.43
C ALA A 559 2.91 17.82 -8.17
N LEU A 560 1.74 17.25 -7.85
CA LEU A 560 0.46 17.62 -8.45
C LEU A 560 -0.01 19.04 -8.04
N PRO A 561 -0.10 19.38 -6.73
CA PRO A 561 -0.33 20.75 -6.28
C PRO A 561 0.52 21.81 -6.98
N ILE A 562 1.84 21.60 -7.02
CA ILE A 562 2.80 22.54 -7.63
C ILE A 562 2.52 22.72 -9.12
N SER A 563 2.24 21.63 -9.83
CA SER A 563 2.00 21.65 -11.28
C SER A 563 0.69 22.37 -11.64
N VAL A 564 -0.37 22.15 -10.88
CA VAL A 564 -1.65 22.85 -11.08
C VAL A 564 -1.52 24.34 -10.79
N VAL A 565 -0.85 24.73 -9.70
CA VAL A 565 -0.64 26.16 -9.37
C VAL A 565 0.20 26.86 -10.45
N ILE A 566 1.32 26.26 -10.87
CA ILE A 566 2.21 26.84 -11.89
C ILE A 566 1.47 27.04 -13.22
N PHE A 567 0.76 26.02 -13.72
CA PHE A 567 0.08 26.15 -15.02
C PHE A 567 -1.23 26.94 -14.95
N SER A 568 -1.90 27.04 -13.79
CA SER A 568 -3.00 27.98 -13.60
C SER A 568 -2.49 29.42 -13.65
N PHE A 569 -1.34 29.70 -13.02
CA PHE A 569 -0.68 31.01 -13.11
C PHE A 569 -0.24 31.32 -14.55
N VAL A 570 0.41 30.37 -15.26
CA VAL A 570 0.76 30.54 -16.68
C VAL A 570 -0.49 30.83 -17.52
N GLY A 571 -1.55 30.05 -17.36
CA GLY A 571 -2.80 30.21 -18.13
C GLY A 571 -3.52 31.52 -17.84
N SER A 572 -3.63 31.93 -16.57
CA SER A 572 -4.43 33.10 -16.16
C SER A 572 -3.67 34.42 -16.09
N TYR A 573 -2.34 34.42 -16.00
CA TYR A 573 -1.53 35.63 -15.86
C TYR A 573 -0.68 35.93 -17.10
N LEU A 574 -0.06 34.92 -17.74
CA LEU A 574 0.76 35.14 -18.94
C LEU A 574 -0.05 35.17 -20.25
N PHE A 575 -1.27 34.62 -20.24
CA PHE A 575 -2.17 34.59 -21.40
C PHE A 575 -3.52 35.27 -21.09
N ILE A 576 -3.49 36.39 -20.37
CA ILE A 576 -4.69 37.09 -19.87
C ILE A 576 -5.67 37.52 -20.98
N ASP A 577 -5.17 37.77 -22.20
CA ASP A 577 -5.97 38.09 -23.39
C ASP A 577 -6.80 36.91 -23.90
N ILE A 578 -6.42 35.67 -23.55
CA ILE A 578 -7.03 34.43 -24.05
C ILE A 578 -7.99 33.90 -22.98
N GLN A 579 -9.27 34.28 -23.09
CA GLN A 579 -10.34 33.80 -22.22
C GLN A 579 -10.47 32.26 -22.23
N LEU A 580 -9.89 31.64 -21.20
CA LEU A 580 -9.96 30.21 -20.92
C LEU A 580 -11.34 29.83 -20.35
N PRO A 581 -11.82 28.58 -20.57
CA PRO A 581 -13.04 28.11 -19.95
C PRO A 581 -12.82 27.87 -18.45
N VAL A 582 -13.40 28.74 -17.63
CA VAL A 582 -13.55 28.57 -16.17
C VAL A 582 -14.80 27.71 -15.88
N PHE A 583 -14.89 27.11 -14.70
CA PHE A 583 -16.12 26.49 -14.20
C PHE A 583 -17.16 27.55 -13.81
N ASN A 584 -18.44 27.18 -13.84
CA ASN A 584 -19.50 28.11 -13.52
C ASN A 584 -19.61 28.33 -11.99
N TYR A 585 -20.42 29.29 -11.56
CA TYR A 585 -20.71 29.51 -10.15
C TYR A 585 -22.11 30.10 -9.98
N GLN A 586 -23.05 29.31 -9.44
CA GLN A 586 -24.43 29.73 -9.25
C GLN A 586 -24.74 30.13 -7.79
N ASN A 587 -25.03 31.41 -7.55
CA ASN A 587 -25.49 31.96 -6.27
C ASN A 587 -26.95 31.57 -5.90
N GLU A 588 -27.39 30.35 -6.24
CA GLU A 588 -28.72 29.85 -5.88
C GLU A 588 -28.77 29.24 -4.47
N ALA A 589 -29.98 28.93 -3.99
CA ALA A 589 -30.18 28.36 -2.66
C ALA A 589 -29.52 26.98 -2.53
N LEU A 590 -28.42 26.91 -1.79
CA LEU A 590 -27.57 25.72 -1.59
C LEU A 590 -28.32 24.47 -1.11
N PHE A 591 -29.45 24.63 -0.43
CA PHE A 591 -30.24 23.56 0.15
C PHE A 591 -31.70 23.62 -0.33
N LYS A 592 -31.93 23.16 -1.56
CA LYS A 592 -33.27 22.91 -2.11
C LYS A 592 -33.67 21.47 -1.79
N VAL A 593 -34.51 21.27 -0.77
CA VAL A 593 -35.02 19.95 -0.39
C VAL A 593 -35.84 19.37 -1.55
N ALA A 594 -35.61 18.10 -1.85
CA ALA A 594 -36.26 17.39 -2.96
C ALA A 594 -37.79 17.32 -2.82
N ALA A 595 -38.51 17.70 -3.88
CA ALA A 595 -39.98 17.72 -3.93
C ALA A 595 -40.54 16.34 -4.34
N PHE A 596 -40.54 15.38 -3.41
CA PHE A 596 -40.94 13.99 -3.67
C PHE A 596 -42.37 13.83 -4.21
N ASP A 597 -43.27 14.79 -3.95
CA ASP A 597 -44.67 14.79 -4.39
C ASP A 597 -44.86 14.78 -5.92
N GLN A 598 -43.80 15.06 -6.69
CA GLN A 598 -43.82 15.06 -8.16
C GLN A 598 -43.57 13.67 -8.79
N LEU A 599 -43.24 12.63 -8.00
CA LEU A 599 -42.96 11.29 -8.53
C LEU A 599 -44.17 10.37 -8.57
N THR A 600 -44.58 9.97 -9.77
CA THR A 600 -45.44 8.81 -10.01
C THR A 600 -44.81 7.53 -9.43
N GLY A 601 -45.61 6.63 -8.85
CA GLY A 601 -45.11 5.39 -8.24
C GLY A 601 -44.27 4.47 -9.16
N MET A 602 -44.49 4.53 -10.48
CA MET A 602 -43.63 3.84 -11.46
C MET A 602 -42.20 4.39 -11.47
N ASN A 603 -42.04 5.69 -11.25
CA ASN A 603 -40.74 6.36 -11.19
C ASN A 603 -40.01 6.02 -9.88
N VAL A 604 -40.76 5.78 -8.79
CA VAL A 604 -40.19 5.25 -7.54
C VAL A 604 -39.70 3.81 -7.71
N LEU A 605 -40.38 3.00 -8.53
CA LEU A 605 -39.96 1.64 -8.86
C LEU A 605 -38.69 1.62 -9.76
N SER A 606 -38.61 2.49 -10.77
CA SER A 606 -37.38 2.63 -11.58
C SER A 606 -36.22 3.21 -10.77
N ALA A 607 -36.49 4.17 -9.87
CA ALA A 607 -35.51 4.70 -8.92
C ALA A 607 -34.98 3.62 -7.96
N CYS A 608 -35.81 2.64 -7.57
CA CYS A 608 -35.36 1.49 -6.78
C CYS A 608 -34.38 0.61 -7.57
N GLY A 609 -34.65 0.34 -8.84
CA GLY A 609 -33.73 -0.40 -9.72
C GLY A 609 -32.39 0.32 -9.94
N LEU A 610 -32.42 1.64 -10.19
CA LEU A 610 -31.21 2.47 -10.30
C LEU A 610 -30.47 2.57 -8.95
N GLY A 611 -31.19 2.71 -7.84
CA GLY A 611 -30.64 2.74 -6.49
C GLY A 611 -29.92 1.44 -6.11
N PHE A 612 -30.43 0.29 -6.55
CA PHE A 612 -29.74 -1.00 -6.39
C PHE A 612 -28.42 -1.05 -7.16
N LEU A 613 -28.39 -0.59 -8.42
CA LEU A 613 -27.17 -0.55 -9.24
C LEU A 613 -26.13 0.43 -8.69
N LEU A 614 -26.58 1.57 -8.14
CA LEU A 614 -25.75 2.54 -7.46
C LEU A 614 -25.15 1.98 -6.15
N ALA A 615 -25.97 1.29 -5.35
CA ALA A 615 -25.50 0.60 -4.15
C ALA A 615 -24.49 -0.50 -4.48
N LEU A 616 -24.69 -1.21 -5.61
CA LEU A 616 -23.73 -2.19 -6.12
C LEU A 616 -22.38 -1.55 -6.41
N LEU A 617 -22.36 -0.41 -7.14
CA LEU A 617 -21.15 0.32 -7.47
C LEU A 617 -20.42 0.84 -6.23
N ILE A 618 -21.15 1.50 -5.32
CA ILE A 618 -20.59 2.04 -4.07
C ILE A 618 -20.08 0.90 -3.17
N PHE A 619 -20.80 -0.23 -3.10
CA PHE A 619 -20.35 -1.41 -2.34
C PHE A 619 -19.03 -1.97 -2.87
N ILE A 620 -18.84 -2.04 -4.19
CA ILE A 620 -17.60 -2.55 -4.81
C ILE A 620 -16.43 -1.61 -4.49
N ASP A 621 -16.54 -0.34 -4.88
CA ASP A 621 -15.45 0.63 -4.74
C ASP A 621 -15.09 0.83 -3.25
N GLN A 622 -16.08 0.97 -2.36
CA GLN A 622 -15.86 1.13 -0.92
C GLN A 622 -15.05 -0.03 -0.33
N ASN A 623 -15.43 -1.28 -0.61
CA ASN A 623 -14.76 -2.44 -0.02
C ASN A 623 -13.36 -2.68 -0.62
N ILE A 624 -13.16 -2.43 -1.93
CA ILE A 624 -11.83 -2.49 -2.56
C ILE A 624 -10.88 -1.47 -1.90
N VAL A 625 -11.32 -0.22 -1.74
CA VAL A 625 -10.47 0.84 -1.19
C VAL A 625 -10.19 0.63 0.29
N VAL A 626 -11.17 0.20 1.09
CA VAL A 626 -10.94 -0.16 2.49
C VAL A 626 -9.99 -1.37 2.59
N SER A 627 -10.10 -2.36 1.70
CA SER A 627 -9.19 -3.53 1.67
C SER A 627 -7.74 -3.14 1.35
N LEU A 628 -7.50 -2.38 0.27
CA LEU A 628 -6.13 -2.00 -0.09
C LEU A 628 -5.52 -1.00 0.91
N THR A 629 -6.33 -0.11 1.49
CA THR A 629 -5.89 0.76 2.60
C THR A 629 -5.44 -0.08 3.80
N ASN A 630 -6.20 -1.14 4.14
CA ASN A 630 -5.88 -2.08 5.21
C ASN A 630 -4.98 -3.26 4.78
N ALA A 631 -4.30 -3.18 3.62
CA ALA A 631 -3.42 -4.26 3.15
C ALA A 631 -2.29 -4.54 4.16
N PRO A 632 -1.88 -5.80 4.37
CA PRO A 632 -0.87 -6.15 5.38
C PRO A 632 0.52 -5.57 5.07
N GLU A 633 0.77 -5.17 3.81
CA GLU A 633 1.94 -4.37 3.40
C GLU A 633 2.06 -3.04 4.18
N ASN A 634 0.93 -2.43 4.57
CA ASN A 634 0.86 -1.17 5.31
C ASN A 634 1.06 -1.33 6.84
N ARG A 635 1.02 -2.56 7.37
CA ARG A 635 1.24 -2.88 8.81
C ARG A 635 0.41 -2.04 9.79
N LEU A 636 -0.88 -1.83 9.49
CA LEU A 636 -1.81 -1.17 10.40
C LEU A 636 -2.01 -2.02 11.67
N LEU A 637 -2.27 -1.38 12.82
CA LEU A 637 -2.22 -2.04 14.13
C LEU A 637 -3.59 -2.10 14.82
N LYS A 638 -4.44 -1.11 14.55
CA LYS A 638 -5.84 -1.05 15.02
C LYS A 638 -6.70 -1.74 13.96
N GLY A 639 -7.65 -2.58 14.36
CA GLY A 639 -8.32 -3.53 13.47
C GLY A 639 -9.19 -2.91 12.36
N THR A 640 -9.59 -3.71 11.37
CA THR A 640 -10.48 -3.30 10.27
C THR A 640 -11.93 -3.06 10.74
N ALA A 641 -12.77 -2.48 9.86
CA ALA A 641 -14.15 -2.11 10.18
C ALA A 641 -15.13 -2.14 8.99
N TYR A 642 -15.00 -3.13 8.09
CA TYR A 642 -15.70 -3.19 6.80
C TYR A 642 -17.23 -3.02 6.88
N HIS A 643 -17.90 -3.61 7.88
CA HIS A 643 -19.37 -3.54 7.99
C HIS A 643 -19.84 -2.14 8.38
N TRP A 644 -19.12 -1.52 9.31
CA TRP A 644 -19.46 -0.21 9.84
C TRP A 644 -19.15 0.89 8.83
N ASP A 645 -18.00 0.84 8.15
CA ASP A 645 -17.63 1.82 7.12
C ASP A 645 -18.60 1.81 5.94
N LEU A 646 -19.14 0.63 5.58
CA LEU A 646 -20.21 0.49 4.57
C LEU A 646 -21.54 1.12 5.03
N MET A 647 -21.97 0.84 6.27
CA MET A 647 -23.21 1.40 6.82
C MET A 647 -23.13 2.92 7.00
N LEU A 648 -21.96 3.44 7.39
CA LEU A 648 -21.68 4.87 7.49
C LEU A 648 -21.72 5.57 6.13
N SER A 649 -21.17 4.95 5.08
CA SER A 649 -21.33 5.42 3.69
C SER A 649 -22.81 5.49 3.28
N GLY A 650 -23.63 4.52 3.71
CA GLY A 650 -25.09 4.57 3.58
C GLY A 650 -25.70 5.82 4.21
N PHE A 651 -25.41 6.11 5.48
CA PHE A 651 -25.93 7.30 6.19
C PHE A 651 -25.45 8.63 5.58
N ILE A 652 -24.19 8.73 5.17
CA ILE A 652 -23.66 9.93 4.50
C ILE A 652 -24.41 10.16 3.19
N ASN A 653 -24.67 9.09 2.42
CA ASN A 653 -25.40 9.20 1.16
C ASN A 653 -26.90 9.55 1.35
N ILE A 654 -27.54 9.23 2.49
CA ILE A 654 -28.89 9.76 2.80
C ILE A 654 -28.82 11.30 2.86
N LEU A 655 -27.85 11.83 3.63
CA LEU A 655 -27.69 13.27 3.82
C LEU A 655 -27.37 13.98 2.49
N MET A 656 -26.46 13.44 1.67
CA MET A 656 -26.17 14.01 0.36
C MET A 656 -27.40 14.01 -0.56
N SER A 657 -28.18 12.92 -0.57
CA SER A 657 -29.37 12.77 -1.42
C SER A 657 -30.47 13.77 -1.07
N VAL A 658 -30.78 13.94 0.22
CA VAL A 658 -31.82 14.87 0.69
C VAL A 658 -31.45 16.34 0.45
N LEU A 659 -30.16 16.66 0.46
CA LEU A 659 -29.63 18.01 0.22
C LEU A 659 -29.32 18.31 -1.27
N GLY A 660 -29.52 17.36 -2.18
CA GLY A 660 -29.18 17.55 -3.61
C GLY A 660 -27.68 17.66 -3.89
N LEU A 661 -26.83 17.11 -3.02
CA LEU A 661 -25.38 17.13 -3.12
C LEU A 661 -24.87 15.84 -3.80
N PRO A 662 -23.70 15.86 -4.47
CA PRO A 662 -23.14 14.66 -5.08
C PRO A 662 -22.82 13.60 -4.02
N TRP A 663 -23.16 12.35 -4.34
CA TRP A 663 -22.79 11.18 -3.52
C TRP A 663 -21.28 11.02 -3.38
N MET A 664 -20.87 10.24 -2.38
CA MET A 664 -19.45 9.94 -2.12
C MET A 664 -19.24 8.56 -1.51
N HIS A 665 -18.04 8.03 -1.73
CA HIS A 665 -17.54 6.78 -1.15
C HIS A 665 -16.00 6.79 -1.17
N ALA A 666 -15.37 5.76 -0.62
CA ALA A 666 -13.92 5.72 -0.46
C ALA A 666 -13.13 5.82 -1.78
N ALA A 667 -12.23 6.79 -1.89
CA ALA A 667 -11.41 6.99 -3.10
C ALA A 667 -10.00 6.38 -3.01
N PHE A 668 -9.68 5.55 -4.00
CA PHE A 668 -8.49 4.69 -4.08
C PHE A 668 -7.14 5.42 -3.95
N PRO A 669 -6.79 6.39 -4.83
CA PRO A 669 -5.46 7.02 -4.78
C PRO A 669 -5.30 7.91 -3.53
N HIS A 670 -6.36 8.62 -3.11
CA HIS A 670 -6.29 9.53 -1.97
C HIS A 670 -6.11 8.78 -0.65
N SER A 671 -6.85 7.68 -0.45
CA SER A 671 -6.73 6.86 0.77
C SER A 671 -5.34 6.21 0.88
N THR A 672 -4.81 5.65 -0.22
CA THR A 672 -3.48 5.03 -0.22
C THR A 672 -2.34 6.05 -0.09
N LEU A 673 -2.46 7.25 -0.66
CA LEU A 673 -1.52 8.37 -0.44
C LEU A 673 -1.52 8.85 1.02
N HIS A 674 -2.69 8.96 1.66
CA HIS A 674 -2.81 9.34 3.07
C HIS A 674 -2.12 8.33 4.00
N VAL A 675 -2.30 7.02 3.75
CA VAL A 675 -1.56 5.95 4.44
C VAL A 675 -0.05 6.11 4.22
N ARG A 676 0.41 6.30 2.98
CA ARG A 676 1.85 6.42 2.65
C ARG A 676 2.50 7.63 3.31
N GLN A 677 1.78 8.75 3.46
CA GLN A 677 2.31 9.92 4.17
C GLN A 677 2.38 9.69 5.67
N LEU A 678 1.40 9.03 6.29
CA LEU A 678 1.46 8.68 7.71
C LEU A 678 2.43 7.52 8.01
N ALA A 679 2.86 6.78 7.00
CA ALA A 679 3.91 5.76 7.10
C ALA A 679 5.28 6.33 7.51
N ARG A 680 6.06 5.49 8.19
CA ARG A 680 7.52 5.54 8.22
C ARG A 680 8.04 4.51 7.22
N VAL A 681 8.74 4.98 6.20
CA VAL A 681 9.35 4.16 5.16
C VAL A 681 10.83 3.96 5.47
N GLU A 682 11.29 2.72 5.41
CA GLU A 682 12.71 2.38 5.41
C GLU A 682 13.16 2.11 3.98
N GLN A 683 14.23 2.78 3.54
CA GLN A 683 14.88 2.47 2.28
C GLN A 683 16.00 1.44 2.55
N ARG A 684 15.99 0.33 1.81
CA ARG A 684 17.02 -0.73 1.89
C ARG A 684 17.64 -0.97 0.53
N VAL A 685 18.94 -1.25 0.49
CA VAL A 685 19.65 -1.57 -0.76
C VAL A 685 19.80 -3.08 -0.91
N GLU A 686 18.94 -3.72 -1.72
CA GLU A 686 19.10 -5.14 -2.05
C GLU A 686 19.70 -5.30 -3.44
N GLY A 687 20.90 -5.88 -3.53
CA GLY A 687 21.54 -6.22 -4.81
C GLY A 687 21.80 -5.02 -5.74
N GLY A 688 21.95 -3.81 -5.17
CA GLY A 688 22.13 -2.56 -5.91
C GLY A 688 20.83 -1.80 -6.23
N HIS A 689 19.65 -2.38 -5.93
CA HIS A 689 18.37 -1.70 -6.08
C HIS A 689 17.83 -1.19 -4.73
N LEU A 690 17.22 0.00 -4.76
CA LEU A 690 16.64 0.65 -3.59
C LEU A 690 15.17 0.22 -3.41
N TYR A 691 14.88 -0.50 -2.34
CA TYR A 691 13.54 -0.96 -1.98
C TYR A 691 12.98 -0.12 -0.83
N GLU A 692 11.80 0.46 -1.01
CA GLU A 692 11.05 1.16 0.03
C GLU A 692 10.12 0.18 0.76
N THR A 693 10.29 0.02 2.07
CA THR A 693 9.42 -0.83 2.92
C THR A 693 8.71 0.02 3.96
N ILE A 694 7.38 -0.07 4.04
CA ILE A 694 6.61 0.53 5.14
C ILE A 694 6.91 -0.25 6.43
N VAL A 695 7.31 0.46 7.49
CA VAL A 695 7.69 -0.13 8.78
C VAL A 695 6.57 0.01 9.81
N SER A 696 5.92 1.17 9.85
CA SER A 696 4.77 1.45 10.71
C SER A 696 4.04 2.69 10.18
N VAL A 697 2.71 2.67 10.20
CA VAL A 697 1.85 3.83 9.91
C VAL A 697 1.28 4.35 11.24
N LYS A 698 1.22 5.68 11.40
CA LYS A 698 0.48 6.30 12.50
C LYS A 698 -0.99 6.46 12.14
N GLU A 699 -1.88 5.77 12.83
CA GLU A 699 -3.32 5.87 12.61
C GLU A 699 -3.93 7.04 13.40
N THR A 700 -4.29 8.13 12.70
CA THR A 700 -4.83 9.37 13.30
C THR A 700 -6.08 9.87 12.58
N ARG A 701 -7.08 10.37 13.32
CA ARG A 701 -8.27 11.06 12.76
C ARG A 701 -8.03 12.53 12.42
N LEU A 702 -7.06 13.16 13.09
CA LEU A 702 -6.88 14.61 13.05
C LEU A 702 -6.49 15.15 11.66
N THR A 703 -5.74 14.38 10.87
CA THR A 703 -5.30 14.78 9.51
C THR A 703 -6.46 14.85 8.51
N SER A 704 -7.31 13.82 8.47
CA SER A 704 -8.49 13.79 7.59
C SER A 704 -9.59 14.75 8.05
N LEU A 705 -9.78 14.92 9.37
CA LEU A 705 -10.69 15.93 9.91
C LEU A 705 -10.23 17.36 9.54
N ALA A 706 -8.96 17.70 9.77
CA ALA A 706 -8.41 19.02 9.45
C ALA A 706 -8.45 19.32 7.94
N ALA A 707 -8.12 18.34 7.09
CA ALA A 707 -8.21 18.49 5.64
C ALA A 707 -9.63 18.81 5.18
N ASN A 708 -10.65 18.09 5.65
CA ASN A 708 -12.04 18.35 5.26
C ASN A 708 -12.57 19.70 5.79
N ILE A 709 -12.13 20.15 6.96
CA ILE A 709 -12.43 21.51 7.46
C ILE A 709 -11.78 22.58 6.57
N LEU A 710 -10.54 22.38 6.10
CA LEU A 710 -9.88 23.28 5.15
C LEU A 710 -10.60 23.31 3.78
N ILE A 711 -11.16 22.17 3.32
CA ILE A 711 -12.03 22.13 2.13
C ILE A 711 -13.29 22.97 2.35
N GLY A 712 -13.95 22.87 3.51
CA GLY A 712 -15.08 23.74 3.86
C GLY A 712 -14.73 25.22 3.84
N LEU A 713 -13.57 25.60 4.39
CA LEU A 713 -13.06 26.98 4.35
C LEU A 713 -12.74 27.44 2.92
N SER A 714 -12.39 26.54 2.01
CA SER A 714 -12.14 26.89 0.60
C SER A 714 -13.38 27.31 -0.18
N VAL A 715 -14.59 27.10 0.34
CA VAL A 715 -15.82 27.68 -0.23
C VAL A 715 -15.77 29.21 -0.21
N PHE A 716 -15.13 29.82 0.80
CA PHE A 716 -14.90 31.28 0.85
C PHE A 716 -13.80 31.75 -0.13
N LEU A 717 -12.98 30.81 -0.64
CA LEU A 717 -11.94 31.06 -1.65
C LEU A 717 -12.45 30.79 -3.08
N LEU A 718 -13.66 30.20 -3.22
CA LEU A 718 -14.29 29.91 -4.50
C LEU A 718 -14.45 31.16 -5.41
N PRO A 719 -14.96 32.32 -4.94
CA PRO A 719 -15.35 33.42 -5.85
C PRO A 719 -14.20 34.23 -6.45
N VAL A 720 -12.94 34.04 -6.03
CA VAL A 720 -11.79 34.76 -6.60
C VAL A 720 -10.62 33.83 -6.94
N PRO A 721 -9.76 33.35 -6.00
CA PRO A 721 -8.54 32.63 -6.38
C PRO A 721 -8.77 31.25 -7.02
N LEU A 722 -9.88 30.56 -6.71
CA LEU A 722 -10.18 29.26 -7.33
C LEU A 722 -10.64 29.39 -8.80
N GLN A 723 -11.28 30.50 -9.18
CA GLN A 723 -11.69 30.75 -10.57
C GLN A 723 -10.50 30.94 -11.54
N TRP A 724 -9.29 31.18 -11.02
CA TRP A 724 -8.06 31.23 -11.82
C TRP A 724 -7.58 29.84 -12.28
N ILE A 725 -8.23 28.74 -11.87
CA ILE A 725 -7.91 27.37 -12.33
C ILE A 725 -8.76 27.04 -13.57
N PRO A 726 -8.18 26.99 -14.79
CA PRO A 726 -8.94 26.80 -16.01
C PRO A 726 -9.21 25.30 -16.26
N LYS A 727 -10.35 24.96 -16.88
CA LYS A 727 -10.75 23.54 -17.11
C LYS A 727 -9.68 22.64 -17.79
N PRO A 728 -8.82 23.10 -18.73
CA PRO A 728 -7.76 22.26 -19.30
C PRO A 728 -6.69 21.79 -18.31
N VAL A 729 -6.43 22.57 -17.24
CA VAL A 729 -5.54 22.17 -16.14
C VAL A 729 -6.15 21.01 -15.33
N LEU A 730 -7.49 21.00 -15.20
CA LEU A 730 -8.23 19.90 -14.56
C LEU A 730 -8.21 18.61 -15.40
N TYR A 731 -8.20 18.71 -16.74
CA TYR A 731 -7.98 17.55 -17.62
C TYR A 731 -6.55 17.00 -17.54
N GLY A 732 -5.54 17.87 -17.39
CA GLY A 732 -4.17 17.43 -17.13
C GLY A 732 -4.00 16.72 -15.78
N LEU A 733 -4.73 17.17 -14.76
CA LEU A 733 -4.90 16.48 -13.48
C LEU A 733 -5.50 15.06 -13.65
N PHE A 734 -6.54 14.88 -14.46
CA PHE A 734 -7.08 13.55 -14.76
C PHE A 734 -6.04 12.64 -15.45
N LEU A 735 -5.27 13.17 -16.41
CA LEU A 735 -4.19 12.42 -17.06
C LEU A 735 -3.07 12.06 -16.07
N TYR A 736 -2.71 12.95 -15.14
CA TYR A 736 -1.72 12.69 -14.10
C TYR A 736 -2.19 11.57 -13.14
N ILE A 737 -3.45 11.61 -12.71
CA ILE A 737 -4.04 10.55 -11.87
C ILE A 737 -3.99 9.22 -12.63
N ALA A 738 -4.43 9.19 -13.89
CA ALA A 738 -4.41 7.98 -14.72
C ALA A 738 -2.99 7.40 -14.94
N LEU A 739 -1.98 8.25 -15.11
CA LEU A 739 -0.60 7.82 -15.31
C LEU A 739 0.04 7.30 -14.01
N THR A 740 -0.27 7.92 -12.87
CA THR A 740 0.24 7.51 -11.56
C THR A 740 -0.49 6.28 -10.97
N SER A 741 -1.73 5.99 -11.38
CA SER A 741 -2.42 4.72 -11.04
C SER A 741 -1.96 3.52 -11.88
N VAL A 742 -1.22 3.76 -12.97
CA VAL A 742 -0.58 2.70 -13.77
C VAL A 742 0.79 2.30 -13.19
N ASP A 743 1.54 3.24 -12.64
CA ASP A 743 2.86 3.00 -12.03
C ASP A 743 2.75 2.24 -10.70
N GLY A 744 2.93 0.91 -10.77
CA GLY A 744 2.77 -0.04 -9.65
C GLY A 744 1.63 -1.04 -9.81
N ASN A 745 0.83 -0.96 -10.89
CA ASN A 745 -0.17 -1.97 -11.21
C ASN A 745 0.48 -3.18 -11.89
N GLN A 746 0.52 -4.34 -11.21
CA GLN A 746 1.17 -5.53 -11.76
C GLN A 746 0.50 -6.06 -13.05
N MET A 747 -0.76 -5.73 -13.32
CA MET A 747 -1.36 -6.05 -14.62
C MET A 747 -0.67 -5.28 -15.75
N CYS A 748 -0.29 -4.02 -15.52
CA CYS A 748 0.49 -3.25 -16.49
C CYS A 748 1.92 -3.78 -16.61
N ASP A 749 2.57 -4.17 -15.51
CA ASP A 749 3.87 -4.85 -15.57
C ASP A 749 3.80 -6.14 -16.39
N ARG A 750 2.80 -7.00 -16.12
CA ARG A 750 2.57 -8.25 -16.86
C ARG A 750 2.22 -7.99 -18.34
N MET A 751 1.51 -6.89 -18.65
CA MET A 751 1.26 -6.46 -20.02
C MET A 751 2.56 -6.00 -20.71
N ALA A 752 3.42 -5.25 -20.02
CA ALA A 752 4.73 -4.85 -20.55
C ALA A 752 5.65 -6.05 -20.82
N LEU A 753 5.53 -7.15 -20.06
CA LEU A 753 6.25 -8.41 -20.35
C LEU A 753 5.83 -9.05 -21.70
N LEU A 754 4.65 -8.76 -22.25
CA LEU A 754 4.27 -9.23 -23.60
C LEU A 754 5.05 -8.49 -24.72
N LEU A 755 5.59 -7.31 -24.42
CA LEU A 755 6.36 -6.47 -25.35
C LEU A 755 7.87 -6.50 -25.07
N LYS A 756 8.30 -7.19 -24.00
CA LYS A 756 9.70 -7.25 -23.58
C LYS A 756 10.38 -8.54 -24.02
N GLU A 757 11.65 -8.47 -24.36
CA GLU A 757 12.45 -9.67 -24.64
C GLU A 757 12.62 -10.55 -23.38
N GLN A 758 12.53 -11.87 -23.54
CA GLN A 758 12.58 -12.85 -22.45
C GLN A 758 13.87 -12.79 -21.62
N THR A 759 15.00 -12.45 -22.26
CA THR A 759 16.31 -12.24 -21.61
C THR A 759 16.29 -11.10 -20.61
N SER A 760 15.41 -10.10 -20.83
CA SER A 760 15.33 -8.87 -20.07
C SER A 760 14.22 -8.87 -19.01
N TYR A 761 13.62 -10.03 -18.72
CA TYR A 761 12.56 -10.14 -17.70
C TYR A 761 13.12 -9.81 -16.29
N PRO A 762 12.51 -8.88 -15.54
CA PRO A 762 12.94 -8.56 -14.19
C PRO A 762 12.76 -9.79 -13.26
N PRO A 763 13.62 -9.99 -12.25
CA PRO A 763 13.65 -11.19 -11.41
C PRO A 763 12.53 -11.24 -10.34
N THR A 764 11.27 -11.03 -10.73
CA THR A 764 10.13 -10.96 -9.81
C THR A 764 9.73 -12.33 -9.22
N HIS A 765 8.96 -12.28 -8.13
CA HIS A 765 8.50 -13.44 -7.37
C HIS A 765 7.69 -14.45 -8.21
N TYR A 766 6.77 -13.97 -9.06
CA TYR A 766 5.92 -14.83 -9.88
C TYR A 766 6.65 -15.36 -11.13
N ILE A 767 7.49 -14.56 -11.80
CA ILE A 767 8.26 -14.99 -12.98
C ILE A 767 9.19 -16.17 -12.65
N ARG A 768 9.73 -16.22 -11.42
CA ARG A 768 10.59 -17.30 -10.93
C ARG A 768 9.84 -18.58 -10.50
N ARG A 769 8.52 -18.51 -10.25
CA ARG A 769 7.73 -19.62 -9.68
C ARG A 769 6.64 -20.17 -10.61
N VAL A 770 6.30 -19.46 -11.69
CA VAL A 770 5.20 -19.81 -12.60
C VAL A 770 5.74 -19.93 -14.04
N PRO A 771 5.43 -21.00 -14.80
CA PRO A 771 5.88 -21.12 -16.18
C PRO A 771 5.31 -19.98 -17.05
N GLN A 772 6.19 -19.26 -17.75
CA GLN A 772 5.90 -18.02 -18.48
C GLN A 772 4.63 -18.10 -19.35
N ARG A 773 4.41 -19.21 -20.09
CA ARG A 773 3.21 -19.42 -20.92
C ARG A 773 1.90 -19.29 -20.15
N LYS A 774 1.85 -19.72 -18.87
CA LYS A 774 0.65 -19.56 -18.02
C LYS A 774 0.47 -18.10 -17.56
N VAL A 775 1.56 -17.37 -17.30
CA VAL A 775 1.51 -15.93 -16.97
C VAL A 775 0.98 -15.12 -18.16
N HIS A 776 1.46 -15.38 -19.38
CA HIS A 776 0.98 -14.70 -20.58
C HIS A 776 -0.49 -15.05 -20.90
N TYR A 777 -0.89 -16.32 -20.75
CA TYR A 777 -2.30 -16.73 -20.92
C TYR A 777 -3.23 -16.05 -19.92
N PHE A 778 -2.85 -16.01 -18.63
CA PHE A 778 -3.57 -15.30 -17.57
C PHE A 778 -3.74 -13.80 -17.90
N THR A 779 -2.65 -13.16 -18.31
CA THR A 779 -2.63 -11.72 -18.65
C THR A 779 -3.50 -11.44 -19.88
N GLY A 780 -3.48 -12.31 -20.90
CA GLY A 780 -4.36 -12.22 -22.06
C GLY A 780 -5.85 -12.29 -21.68
N LEU A 781 -6.23 -13.15 -20.72
CA LEU A 781 -7.60 -13.20 -20.24
C LEU A 781 -8.00 -11.94 -19.44
N GLN A 782 -7.11 -11.40 -18.61
CA GLN A 782 -7.34 -10.10 -17.95
C GLN A 782 -7.53 -8.98 -18.97
N MET A 783 -6.75 -8.96 -20.06
CA MET A 783 -6.92 -7.99 -21.15
C MET A 783 -8.28 -8.13 -21.84
N VAL A 784 -8.77 -9.36 -22.08
CA VAL A 784 -10.14 -9.58 -22.61
C VAL A 784 -11.20 -9.06 -21.65
N GLN A 785 -11.07 -9.32 -20.34
CA GLN A 785 -11.99 -8.79 -19.32
C GLN A 785 -11.99 -7.26 -19.29
N LEU A 786 -10.81 -6.63 -19.35
CA LEU A 786 -10.65 -5.19 -19.41
C LEU A 786 -11.27 -4.59 -20.68
N ILE A 787 -11.05 -5.20 -21.85
CA ILE A 787 -11.62 -4.73 -23.13
C ILE A 787 -13.15 -4.78 -23.10
N ILE A 788 -13.73 -5.86 -22.56
CA ILE A 788 -15.19 -5.96 -22.36
C ILE A 788 -15.69 -4.83 -21.44
N LEU A 789 -15.03 -4.63 -20.30
CA LEU A 789 -15.42 -3.61 -19.32
C LEU A 789 -15.32 -2.18 -19.91
N CYS A 790 -14.26 -1.90 -20.67
CA CYS A 790 -14.07 -0.66 -21.42
C CYS A 790 -15.17 -0.45 -22.49
N ALA A 791 -15.52 -1.49 -23.25
CA ALA A 791 -16.50 -1.40 -24.33
C ALA A 791 -17.90 -1.01 -23.85
N PHE A 792 -18.34 -1.51 -22.68
CA PHE A 792 -19.61 -1.11 -22.07
C PHE A 792 -19.51 0.23 -21.31
N GLY A 793 -18.44 0.46 -20.53
CA GLY A 793 -18.30 1.68 -19.73
C GLY A 793 -18.12 2.97 -20.55
N MET A 794 -17.42 2.89 -21.68
CA MET A 794 -17.20 4.04 -22.59
C MET A 794 -18.23 4.12 -23.73
N TYR A 795 -19.24 3.25 -23.76
CA TYR A 795 -20.26 3.25 -24.81
C TYR A 795 -21.05 4.58 -24.86
N PRO A 796 -21.41 5.12 -26.04
CA PRO A 796 -22.06 6.44 -26.13
C PRO A 796 -23.49 6.47 -25.56
N LEU A 797 -24.25 5.38 -25.62
CA LEU A 797 -25.62 5.34 -25.09
C LEU A 797 -25.64 5.24 -23.55
N PRO A 798 -26.38 6.11 -22.82
CA PRO A 798 -26.48 6.08 -21.36
C PRO A 798 -26.91 4.71 -20.81
N TYR A 799 -27.89 4.06 -21.45
CA TYR A 799 -28.44 2.77 -21.05
C TYR A 799 -27.42 1.63 -21.01
N MET A 800 -26.37 1.65 -21.86
CA MET A 800 -25.32 0.63 -21.83
C MET A 800 -24.36 0.83 -20.66
N LYS A 801 -24.11 2.08 -20.27
CA LYS A 801 -23.29 2.42 -19.10
C LYS A 801 -23.94 1.98 -17.79
N MET A 802 -25.27 1.95 -17.72
CA MET A 802 -26.04 1.47 -16.56
C MET A 802 -25.69 0.01 -16.17
N ILE A 803 -25.26 -0.81 -17.14
CA ILE A 803 -24.94 -2.24 -16.93
C ILE A 803 -23.52 -2.45 -16.33
N PHE A 804 -22.66 -1.42 -16.36
CA PHE A 804 -21.27 -1.50 -15.91
C PHE A 804 -21.06 -2.08 -14.49
N PRO A 805 -21.81 -1.69 -13.44
CA PRO A 805 -21.63 -2.26 -12.09
C PRO A 805 -21.92 -3.77 -12.01
N LEU A 806 -22.88 -4.26 -12.81
CA LEU A 806 -23.18 -5.69 -12.90
C LEU A 806 -22.02 -6.46 -13.56
N LEU A 807 -21.38 -5.86 -14.57
CA LEU A 807 -20.20 -6.45 -15.21
C LEU A 807 -19.01 -6.52 -14.24
N MET A 808 -18.76 -5.48 -13.44
CA MET A 808 -17.74 -5.50 -12.39
C MET A 808 -17.95 -6.67 -11.41
N ILE A 809 -19.18 -6.94 -10.97
CA ILE A 809 -19.47 -8.12 -10.16
C ILE A 809 -19.27 -9.41 -10.95
N MET A 810 -19.68 -9.48 -12.23
CA MET A 810 -19.55 -10.67 -13.06
C MET A 810 -18.08 -11.13 -13.26
N LEU A 811 -17.11 -10.21 -13.24
CA LEU A 811 -15.68 -10.56 -13.28
C LEU A 811 -15.27 -11.46 -12.09
N ILE A 812 -15.93 -11.38 -10.94
CA ILE A 812 -15.59 -12.10 -9.70
C ILE A 812 -15.88 -13.61 -9.79
N PRO A 813 -17.11 -14.10 -10.11
CA PRO A 813 -17.36 -15.52 -10.32
C PRO A 813 -16.65 -16.05 -11.57
N ILE A 814 -16.41 -15.24 -12.61
CA ILE A 814 -15.54 -15.63 -13.73
C ILE A 814 -14.13 -15.96 -13.19
N ARG A 815 -13.54 -15.06 -12.41
CA ARG A 815 -12.24 -15.26 -11.77
C ARG A 815 -12.22 -16.45 -10.81
N ASN A 816 -13.27 -16.66 -10.01
CA ASN A 816 -13.28 -17.69 -8.96
C ASN A 816 -13.73 -19.09 -9.43
N TYR A 817 -14.49 -19.22 -10.53
CA TYR A 817 -14.98 -20.51 -11.03
C TYR A 817 -14.46 -20.90 -12.41
N LEU A 818 -14.25 -19.95 -13.33
CA LEU A 818 -13.73 -20.26 -14.67
C LEU A 818 -12.20 -20.36 -14.66
N LEU A 819 -11.52 -19.46 -13.95
CA LEU A 819 -10.06 -19.39 -13.96
C LEU A 819 -9.36 -20.64 -13.37
N PRO A 820 -9.80 -21.22 -12.23
CA PRO A 820 -9.18 -22.42 -11.66
C PRO A 820 -9.41 -23.69 -12.49
N ARG A 821 -10.32 -23.66 -13.48
CA ARG A 821 -10.51 -24.74 -14.46
C ARG A 821 -9.49 -24.71 -15.60
N ILE A 822 -8.78 -23.59 -15.79
CA ILE A 822 -7.86 -23.36 -16.92
C ILE A 822 -6.39 -23.25 -16.46
N ILE A 823 -6.19 -22.78 -15.23
CA ILE A 823 -4.89 -22.63 -14.57
C ILE A 823 -4.97 -23.29 -13.19
N GLU A 824 -4.00 -24.13 -12.85
CA GLU A 824 -3.93 -24.75 -11.52
C GLU A 824 -3.93 -23.67 -10.42
N ALA A 825 -4.77 -23.87 -9.39
CA ALA A 825 -4.92 -22.92 -8.28
C ALA A 825 -3.58 -22.52 -7.64
N LYS A 826 -2.62 -23.45 -7.55
CA LYS A 826 -1.26 -23.20 -7.08
C LYS A 826 -0.55 -22.05 -7.81
N TYR A 827 -0.71 -21.91 -9.13
CA TYR A 827 -0.11 -20.80 -9.87
C TYR A 827 -0.90 -19.51 -9.71
N LEU A 828 -2.23 -19.59 -9.58
CA LEU A 828 -3.08 -18.42 -9.31
C LEU A 828 -2.75 -17.81 -7.95
N ASP A 829 -2.69 -18.61 -6.88
CA ASP A 829 -2.27 -18.15 -5.54
C ASP A 829 -0.84 -17.56 -5.56
N ILE A 830 0.07 -18.06 -6.41
CA ILE A 830 1.42 -17.49 -6.57
C ILE A 830 1.42 -16.15 -7.35
N ILE A 831 0.48 -15.93 -8.27
CA ILE A 831 0.32 -14.67 -9.00
C ILE A 831 -0.39 -13.62 -8.14
N ASP A 832 -1.41 -14.02 -7.37
CA ASP A 832 -2.13 -13.13 -6.46
C ASP A 832 -1.36 -12.85 -5.16
N SER A 833 -0.41 -13.70 -4.75
CA SER A 833 0.36 -13.50 -3.52
C SER A 833 1.30 -12.30 -3.59
N GLN A 834 1.19 -11.46 -2.56
CA GLN A 834 2.11 -10.35 -2.27
C GLN A 834 3.54 -10.87 -2.01
N HIS A 835 4.54 -10.00 -2.17
CA HIS A 835 5.95 -10.35 -2.02
C HIS A 835 6.26 -10.96 -0.64
N LYS A 836 6.66 -12.25 -0.63
CA LYS A 836 7.18 -13.01 0.50
C LYS A 836 8.40 -13.85 0.10
#